data_AF-A0A5C4PQV8-F1
#
_entry.id   AF-A0A5C4PQV8-F1
#
_cell.length_a   1.000
_cell.length_b   1.000
_cell.length_c   1.000
_cell.angle_alpha   90.00
_cell.angle_beta   90.00
_cell.angle_gamma   90.00
#
_symmetry.space_group_name_H-M   'P 1'
#
loop_
_entity.id
_entity.type
_entity.pdbx_description
1 polymer ?
#
loop_
_entity_poly.entity_id
_entity_poly.type
_entity_poly.pdbx_seq_one_letter_code
_entity_poly.pdbx_strand_id
1 'polypeptide(L)'
;MWKKCLIACCALLLLLAATVAWLLFGNGIQKTANYFLAPDLQIQLNQPLRIDRQAITLPEIQLTSLKHGCQLTETTPIRFIWQQRRLFAEQVRLDYSCLQQMIAQEATTTEQPPFTLTRLFALLPLGEVEIADVEWLNSQAEHNPQLQRLLAASTRLKAVRQDDQLRLQLSASEYQDGQAYTLANLDGILVDKTLTALLVYQPDEQQHHQVTLTADLADSVEQLPLNADLDYHWRSPEVIIPQGGITLNWKQQQAQLQLYEVVDQEQHQLLALPFDIKNGRLHISKARFNWAKQLPQPLNGFLDLELQPTAQNRAFWNSFPLNINFRLSLLTSGDKGKGQVVIQGLDGKIDRQSLDIPLQVNGEVKSFDSIFYTNLPMRLEGELYRPLLRFLSGSLLRMTGNTEYIDIEELRLPLAGVVVGQYGIKGRLQAILKGKTRQFEQIDLRLDGRANEFIAGIHSIFNIRSAQEVIQLSETSATNRWNWNFWGNAKIPSLKSAVNLRGRGFWQDSLLNIQLLDGDLQRFTLPGVQVGALQLSLSQNLLWDYQQQQISGALSVKTPHIRLDYGGQILQPDISVTLDGKDFSDLNLKSELKADRLGPIRLFSSYQDGMLRGNIYWPQQSSDVFQPLFPKRWNWLIQRGTIRGQTAFSITPESGLVAGGHIAIQNGSISLPNGAISGINFSLPYRYQDQHFQLGVKQPVEVKIAQLDNGVRLNDVSLQLQGYYPYSRQYPLSLTQLHLKLLGGELNVDKFSLPQHNPAYLRLNSIELAEILQLMQYNQLEMRGKVNAKLPFWIENSDCIICDGVIEQGNDWRIHLSDELIRKIEQGGGITERILTNLMETMDVYDSNIKVNLLTDGTGLMNAKIKANNALQNPIFLNYNHKENAFDLWDSINFGSELQQQLEYRLYQKQNQENQNQ
;
A
#
# COMPACT_ATOMS: atom_id res chain seq x y z
N MET A 1 10.41 -48.55 106.58
CA MET A 1 10.20 -48.23 105.15
C MET A 1 9.27 -47.05 104.92
N TRP A 2 8.14 -46.93 105.62
CA TRP A 2 7.18 -45.83 105.45
C TRP A 2 7.74 -44.40 105.58
N LYS A 3 8.62 -44.12 106.56
CA LYS A 3 9.26 -42.79 106.68
C LYS A 3 10.18 -42.46 105.49
N LYS A 4 10.87 -43.44 104.90
CA LYS A 4 11.73 -43.23 103.71
C LYS A 4 10.89 -43.05 102.44
N CYS A 5 9.75 -43.73 102.31
CA CYS A 5 8.80 -43.54 101.22
C CYS A 5 8.08 -42.20 101.31
N LEU A 6 7.73 -41.74 102.52
CA LEU A 6 7.11 -40.43 102.72
C LEU A 6 8.10 -39.29 102.47
N ILE A 7 9.37 -39.45 102.87
CA ILE A 7 10.44 -38.50 102.53
C ILE A 7 10.71 -38.51 101.03
N ALA A 8 10.71 -39.67 100.36
CA ALA A 8 10.85 -39.75 98.91
C ALA A 8 9.65 -39.14 98.18
N CYS A 9 8.42 -39.37 98.61
CA CYS A 9 7.22 -38.73 98.05
C CYS A 9 7.18 -37.23 98.33
N CYS A 10 7.56 -36.77 99.53
CA CYS A 10 7.67 -35.35 99.84
C CYS A 10 8.81 -34.69 99.05
N ALA A 11 9.95 -35.37 98.88
CA ALA A 11 11.04 -34.89 98.04
C ALA A 11 10.63 -34.86 96.57
N LEU A 12 9.88 -35.86 96.08
CA LEU A 12 9.34 -35.90 94.72
C LEU A 12 8.27 -34.83 94.51
N LEU A 13 7.39 -34.58 95.50
CA LEU A 13 6.39 -33.51 95.48
C LEU A 13 7.03 -32.12 95.60
N LEU A 14 8.08 -31.96 96.39
CA LEU A 14 8.87 -30.73 96.46
C LEU A 14 9.67 -30.51 95.18
N LEU A 15 10.19 -31.57 94.56
CA LEU A 15 10.88 -31.51 93.29
C LEU A 15 9.89 -31.23 92.16
N LEU A 16 8.69 -31.82 92.18
CA LEU A 16 7.56 -31.49 91.30
C LEU A 16 7.11 -30.05 91.50
N ALA A 17 6.88 -29.62 92.74
CA ALA A 17 6.49 -28.26 93.07
C ALA A 17 7.59 -27.25 92.71
N ALA A 18 8.87 -27.60 92.86
CA ALA A 18 10.01 -26.79 92.45
C ALA A 18 10.15 -26.75 90.93
N THR A 19 9.93 -27.86 90.21
CA THR A 19 9.91 -27.87 88.75
C THR A 19 8.72 -27.10 88.20
N VAL A 20 7.54 -27.22 88.81
CA VAL A 20 6.34 -26.45 88.46
C VAL A 20 6.56 -24.97 88.78
N ALA A 21 7.15 -24.63 89.92
CA ALA A 21 7.50 -23.25 90.25
C ALA A 21 8.57 -22.68 89.32
N TRP A 22 9.57 -23.49 88.91
CA TRP A 22 10.60 -23.10 87.94
C TRP A 22 10.04 -22.91 86.53
N LEU A 23 9.07 -23.73 86.14
CA LEU A 23 8.31 -23.59 84.90
C LEU A 23 7.42 -22.34 84.94
N LEU A 24 6.68 -22.12 86.03
CA LEU A 24 5.66 -21.06 86.12
C LEU A 24 6.22 -19.65 86.45
N PHE A 25 7.26 -19.55 87.28
CA PHE A 25 7.77 -18.28 87.80
C PHE A 25 9.21 -17.95 87.36
N GLY A 26 9.90 -18.86 86.65
CA GLY A 26 11.24 -18.64 86.07
C GLY A 26 11.24 -18.75 84.54
N ASN A 27 12.41 -18.61 83.91
CA ASN A 27 12.58 -18.78 82.45
C ASN A 27 12.46 -20.25 81.98
N GLY A 28 11.89 -21.14 82.81
CA GLY A 28 11.80 -22.57 82.55
C GLY A 28 10.94 -22.90 81.33
N ILE A 29 9.81 -22.22 81.16
CA ILE A 29 8.96 -22.37 79.96
C ILE A 29 9.69 -21.92 78.71
N GLN A 30 10.36 -20.75 78.72
CA GLN A 30 11.12 -20.26 77.56
C GLN A 30 12.24 -21.23 77.17
N LYS A 31 13.02 -21.73 78.14
CA LYS A 31 14.10 -22.70 77.88
C LYS A 31 13.57 -24.02 77.35
N THR A 32 12.45 -24.50 77.90
CA THR A 32 11.83 -25.76 77.46
C THR A 32 11.23 -25.60 76.07
N ALA A 33 10.50 -24.51 75.81
CA ALA A 33 9.95 -24.20 74.49
C ALA A 33 11.06 -24.13 73.43
N ASN A 34 12.16 -23.40 73.69
CA ASN A 34 13.30 -23.28 72.77
C ASN A 34 14.05 -24.60 72.53
N TYR A 35 13.92 -25.58 73.42
CA TYR A 35 14.49 -26.92 73.21
C TYR A 35 13.66 -27.74 72.21
N PHE A 36 12.35 -27.50 72.13
CA PHE A 36 11.43 -28.20 71.22
C PHE A 36 11.20 -27.47 69.90
N LEU A 37 11.66 -26.22 69.77
CA LEU A 37 11.65 -25.48 68.50
C LEU A 37 12.74 -25.99 67.55
N ALA A 38 12.59 -25.67 66.26
CA ALA A 38 13.65 -25.86 65.28
C ALA A 38 14.92 -25.07 65.70
N PRO A 39 16.14 -25.58 65.42
CA PRO A 39 17.39 -25.01 65.92
C PRO A 39 17.66 -23.56 65.46
N ASP A 40 16.95 -23.09 64.44
CA ASP A 40 17.01 -21.75 63.87
C ASP A 40 15.91 -20.79 64.39
N LEU A 41 15.06 -21.23 65.33
CA LEU A 41 13.99 -20.44 65.92
C LEU A 41 14.18 -20.28 67.44
N GLN A 42 14.00 -19.05 67.93
CA GLN A 42 14.09 -18.73 69.34
C GLN A 42 12.85 -17.94 69.79
N ILE A 43 12.17 -18.43 70.83
CA ILE A 43 11.14 -17.71 71.57
C ILE A 43 11.76 -16.91 72.72
N GLN A 44 11.32 -15.67 72.85
CA GLN A 44 11.55 -14.79 73.99
C GLN A 44 10.22 -14.42 74.64
N LEU A 45 10.18 -14.46 75.98
CA LEU A 45 9.02 -14.07 76.77
C LEU A 45 9.37 -12.79 77.53
N ASN A 46 8.56 -11.74 77.39
CA ASN A 46 8.84 -10.44 77.99
C ASN A 46 8.54 -10.40 79.52
N GLN A 47 7.70 -11.31 80.03
CA GLN A 47 7.30 -11.40 81.44
C GLN A 47 7.06 -12.88 81.86
N PRO A 48 6.94 -13.21 83.16
CA PRO A 48 6.48 -14.52 83.61
C PRO A 48 4.97 -14.74 83.40
N LEU A 49 4.57 -16.01 83.32
CA LEU A 49 3.21 -16.45 83.07
C LEU A 49 2.28 -16.13 84.26
N ARG A 50 1.04 -15.69 83.98
CA ARG A 50 0.03 -15.43 85.01
C ARG A 50 -1.06 -16.49 84.97
N ILE A 51 -1.38 -17.09 86.11
CA ILE A 51 -2.46 -18.07 86.24
C ILE A 51 -3.58 -17.47 87.09
N ASP A 52 -4.80 -17.48 86.56
CA ASP A 52 -6.04 -17.19 87.29
C ASP A 52 -6.94 -18.43 87.29
N ARG A 53 -8.00 -18.49 88.11
CA ARG A 53 -8.94 -19.62 88.27
C ARG A 53 -9.67 -20.06 86.99
N GLN A 54 -9.60 -19.30 85.91
CA GLN A 54 -10.31 -19.60 84.67
C GLN A 54 -9.38 -19.66 83.44
N ALA A 55 -8.17 -19.09 83.52
CA ALA A 55 -7.27 -19.00 82.38
C ALA A 55 -5.80 -18.91 82.79
N ILE A 56 -4.94 -19.41 81.90
CA ILE A 56 -3.50 -19.16 81.89
C ILE A 56 -3.23 -18.04 80.89
N THR A 57 -2.65 -16.93 81.34
CA THR A 57 -2.22 -15.84 80.45
C THR A 57 -0.72 -15.91 80.24
N LEU A 58 -0.34 -16.23 79.00
CA LEU A 58 1.01 -16.05 78.49
C LEU A 58 1.19 -14.57 78.15
N PRO A 59 2.29 -13.93 78.57
CA PRO A 59 2.61 -12.59 78.15
C PRO A 59 3.03 -12.57 76.68
N GLU A 60 3.37 -11.39 76.19
CA GLU A 60 3.86 -11.19 74.82
C GLU A 60 5.00 -12.15 74.48
N ILE A 61 4.81 -12.87 73.36
CA ILE A 61 5.74 -13.84 72.82
C ILE A 61 6.38 -13.22 71.60
N GLN A 62 7.71 -13.19 71.58
CA GLN A 62 8.49 -12.78 70.42
C GLN A 62 9.21 -14.01 69.87
N LEU A 63 8.99 -14.31 68.58
CA LEU A 63 9.67 -15.40 67.88
C LEU A 63 10.70 -14.80 66.92
N THR A 64 11.96 -15.18 67.05
CA THR A 64 13.06 -14.68 66.23
C THR A 64 13.67 -15.82 65.41
N SER A 65 13.93 -15.57 64.12
CA SER A 65 14.75 -16.45 63.29
C SER A 65 16.22 -16.11 63.49
N LEU A 66 16.98 -17.04 64.07
CA LEU A 66 18.41 -16.90 64.31
C LEU A 66 19.23 -16.91 63.02
N LYS A 67 18.75 -17.61 62.00
CA LYS A 67 19.40 -17.74 60.69
C LYS A 67 19.31 -16.46 59.85
N HIS A 68 18.17 -15.78 59.90
CA HIS A 68 17.91 -14.57 59.10
C HIS A 68 18.03 -13.27 59.92
N GLY A 69 18.18 -13.37 61.24
CA GLY A 69 18.35 -12.22 62.13
C GLY A 69 17.10 -11.33 62.23
N CYS A 70 15.91 -11.87 61.94
CA CYS A 70 14.64 -11.13 61.94
C CYS A 70 13.64 -11.67 62.97
N GLN A 71 12.80 -10.78 63.51
CA GLN A 71 11.69 -11.14 64.37
C GLN A 71 10.49 -11.54 63.50
N LEU A 72 10.08 -12.80 63.59
CA LEU A 72 9.02 -13.38 62.76
C LEU A 72 7.63 -13.01 63.26
N THR A 73 7.42 -13.04 64.58
CA THR A 73 6.14 -12.67 65.17
C THR A 73 6.28 -11.99 66.53
N GLU A 74 5.33 -11.10 66.81
CA GLU A 74 5.06 -10.51 68.12
C GLU A 74 3.57 -10.68 68.44
N THR A 75 3.25 -11.26 69.59
CA THR A 75 1.85 -11.52 69.97
C THR A 75 1.44 -10.71 71.20
N THR A 76 0.23 -10.17 71.21
CA THR A 76 -0.41 -9.74 72.46
C THR A 76 -0.53 -10.89 73.48
N PRO A 77 -0.84 -10.62 74.77
CA PRO A 77 -0.96 -11.68 75.77
C PRO A 77 -1.97 -12.76 75.38
N ILE A 78 -1.48 -13.99 75.23
CA ILE A 78 -2.28 -15.15 74.83
C ILE A 78 -2.97 -15.72 76.06
N ARG A 79 -4.29 -15.93 75.99
CA ARG A 79 -5.09 -16.52 77.07
C ARG A 79 -5.50 -17.94 76.72
N PHE A 80 -5.05 -18.90 77.53
CA PHE A 80 -5.51 -20.29 77.47
C PHE A 80 -6.62 -20.52 78.51
N ILE A 81 -7.85 -20.69 78.03
CA ILE A 81 -9.06 -20.95 78.79
C ILE A 81 -9.23 -22.47 78.90
N TRP A 82 -8.80 -23.05 80.01
CA TRP A 82 -8.70 -24.52 80.13
C TRP A 82 -10.05 -25.25 80.13
N GLN A 83 -11.15 -24.62 80.57
CA GLN A 83 -12.48 -25.27 80.57
C GLN A 83 -13.01 -25.52 79.16
N GLN A 84 -12.66 -24.65 78.22
CA GLN A 84 -13.06 -24.73 76.81
C GLN A 84 -11.94 -25.30 75.93
N ARG A 85 -10.77 -25.61 76.52
CA ARG A 85 -9.52 -25.91 75.78
C ARG A 85 -9.27 -24.89 74.66
N ARG A 86 -9.50 -23.61 74.96
CA ARG A 86 -9.44 -22.52 73.99
C ARG A 86 -8.22 -21.63 74.23
N LEU A 87 -7.38 -21.47 73.22
CA LEU A 87 -6.27 -20.53 73.18
C LEU A 87 -6.72 -19.31 72.38
N PHE A 88 -6.71 -18.13 73.00
CA PHE A 88 -7.16 -16.87 72.40
C PHE A 88 -6.02 -15.85 72.38
N ALA A 89 -5.76 -15.26 71.22
CA ALA A 89 -4.89 -14.11 71.03
C ALA A 89 -5.70 -12.94 70.46
N GLU A 90 -5.52 -11.75 71.03
CA GLU A 90 -6.23 -10.56 70.56
C GLU A 90 -5.64 -10.07 69.24
N GLN A 91 -4.34 -9.86 69.21
CA GLN A 91 -3.59 -9.47 68.02
C GLN A 91 -2.28 -10.25 67.90
N VAL A 92 -1.95 -10.67 66.68
CA VAL A 92 -0.69 -11.29 66.29
C VAL A 92 -0.07 -10.49 65.15
N ARG A 93 1.13 -9.95 65.36
CA ARG A 93 1.90 -9.26 64.33
C ARG A 93 2.86 -10.24 63.66
N LEU A 94 2.88 -10.25 62.33
CA LEU A 94 3.74 -11.11 61.51
C LEU A 94 4.59 -10.26 60.57
N ASP A 95 5.89 -10.49 60.53
CA ASP A 95 6.76 -9.82 59.55
C ASP A 95 6.75 -10.57 58.21
N TYR A 96 6.15 -9.94 57.20
CA TYR A 96 6.00 -10.51 55.86
C TYR A 96 7.35 -10.72 55.16
N SER A 97 8.29 -9.77 55.30
CA SER A 97 9.60 -9.84 54.66
C SER A 97 10.46 -10.97 55.24
N CYS A 98 10.40 -11.16 56.55
CA CYS A 98 11.07 -12.26 57.26
C CYS A 98 10.49 -13.62 56.84
N LEU A 99 9.16 -13.72 56.73
CA LEU A 99 8.48 -14.94 56.27
C LEU A 99 8.84 -15.30 54.82
N GLN A 100 8.88 -14.32 53.91
CA GLN A 100 9.25 -14.56 52.51
C GLN A 100 10.68 -15.12 52.37
N GLN A 101 11.65 -14.60 53.14
CA GLN A 101 13.03 -15.09 53.12
C GLN A 101 13.13 -16.55 53.61
N MET A 102 12.30 -16.95 54.56
CA MET A 102 12.23 -18.34 55.03
C MET A 102 11.64 -19.28 53.99
N ILE A 103 10.64 -18.83 53.22
CA ILE A 103 10.00 -19.63 52.16
C ILE A 103 10.90 -19.74 50.91
N ALA A 104 11.70 -18.72 50.60
CA ALA A 104 12.52 -18.64 49.38
C ALA A 104 13.76 -19.56 49.36
N GLN A 105 14.00 -20.37 50.39
CA GLN A 105 15.18 -21.22 50.45
C GLN A 105 15.07 -22.47 49.57
N GLU A 106 16.07 -22.67 48.70
CA GLU A 106 16.26 -23.93 48.01
C GLU A 106 16.58 -25.04 49.02
N ALA A 107 15.91 -26.18 48.88
CA ALA A 107 16.20 -27.39 49.63
C ALA A 107 17.67 -27.78 49.43
N THR A 108 18.50 -27.46 50.41
CA THR A 108 19.85 -28.00 50.50
C THR A 108 19.74 -29.50 50.74
N THR A 109 20.61 -30.26 50.08
CA THR A 109 20.64 -31.72 49.97
C THR A 109 20.98 -32.43 51.30
N THR A 110 20.27 -32.11 52.37
CA THR A 110 20.29 -32.86 53.62
C THR A 110 18.97 -33.62 53.72
N GLU A 111 19.07 -34.95 53.77
CA GLU A 111 17.98 -35.89 54.05
C GLU A 111 17.32 -35.57 55.40
N GLN A 112 16.45 -34.56 55.43
CA GLN A 112 15.45 -34.45 56.48
C GLN A 112 14.25 -35.32 56.09
N PRO A 113 13.69 -36.11 57.02
CA PRO A 113 12.53 -36.94 56.72
C PRO A 113 11.35 -36.03 56.29
N PRO A 114 10.58 -36.44 55.27
CA PRO A 114 9.49 -35.64 54.73
C PRO A 114 8.49 -35.30 55.84
N PHE A 115 8.00 -34.06 55.86
CA PHE A 115 6.98 -33.65 56.81
C PHE A 115 5.66 -34.34 56.45
N THR A 116 5.13 -35.16 57.37
CA THR A 116 3.89 -35.92 57.15
C THR A 116 2.69 -35.29 57.85
N LEU A 117 1.49 -35.47 57.28
CA LEU A 117 0.23 -35.09 57.91
C LEU A 117 0.07 -35.78 59.27
N THR A 118 0.45 -37.07 59.36
CA THR A 118 0.46 -37.81 60.62
C THR A 118 1.30 -37.11 61.69
N ARG A 119 2.48 -36.57 61.33
CA ARG A 119 3.34 -35.81 62.25
C ARG A 119 2.73 -34.45 62.61
N LEU A 120 2.12 -33.75 61.66
CA LEU A 120 1.39 -32.50 61.92
C LEU A 120 0.26 -32.72 62.95
N PHE A 121 -0.56 -33.75 62.74
CA PHE A 121 -1.61 -34.16 63.68
C PHE A 121 -1.05 -34.73 65.00
N ALA A 122 0.20 -35.15 65.12
CA ALA A 122 0.76 -35.49 66.42
C ALA A 122 1.12 -34.23 67.25
N LEU A 123 1.41 -33.11 66.58
CA LEU A 123 1.91 -31.89 67.20
C LEU A 123 0.81 -30.89 67.61
N LEU A 124 -0.35 -30.93 66.96
CA LEU A 124 -1.45 -30.00 67.26
C LEU A 124 -2.24 -30.44 68.52
N PRO A 125 -2.49 -29.57 69.52
CA PRO A 125 -3.31 -29.97 70.66
C PRO A 125 -4.80 -30.08 70.29
N LEU A 126 -5.56 -30.91 71.02
CA LEU A 126 -7.03 -30.91 70.95
C LEU A 126 -7.58 -29.64 71.60
N GLY A 127 -8.46 -28.93 70.89
CA GLY A 127 -9.02 -27.66 71.37
C GLY A 127 -9.29 -26.65 70.27
N GLU A 128 -9.55 -25.41 70.69
CA GLU A 128 -9.80 -24.26 69.82
C GLU A 128 -8.64 -23.27 69.93
N VAL A 129 -8.14 -22.78 68.80
CA VAL A 129 -7.22 -21.63 68.71
C VAL A 129 -7.95 -20.53 67.97
N GLU A 130 -8.00 -19.34 68.55
CA GLU A 130 -8.61 -18.17 67.92
C GLU A 130 -7.68 -16.96 68.03
N ILE A 131 -7.48 -16.30 66.91
CA ILE A 131 -6.74 -15.04 66.77
C ILE A 131 -7.74 -14.02 66.26
N ALA A 132 -8.00 -12.96 67.04
CA ALA A 132 -9.01 -11.96 66.67
C ALA A 132 -8.53 -11.06 65.52
N ASP A 133 -7.24 -10.71 65.50
CA ASP A 133 -6.62 -9.91 64.44
C ASP A 133 -5.19 -10.37 64.12
N VAL A 134 -4.85 -10.42 62.84
CA VAL A 134 -3.50 -10.66 62.33
C VAL A 134 -3.03 -9.44 61.55
N GLU A 135 -1.98 -8.80 62.03
CA GLU A 135 -1.39 -7.60 61.43
C GLU A 135 -0.08 -7.96 60.72
N TRP A 136 0.03 -7.63 59.44
CA TRP A 136 1.23 -7.88 58.63
C TRP A 136 2.16 -6.67 58.61
N LEU A 137 3.35 -6.81 59.17
CA LEU A 137 4.43 -5.83 59.13
C LEU A 137 5.28 -6.00 57.87
N ASN A 138 5.89 -4.92 57.38
CA ASN A 138 6.82 -4.94 56.25
C ASN A 138 6.27 -5.55 54.95
N SER A 139 4.95 -5.48 54.75
CA SER A 139 4.24 -5.98 53.56
C SER A 139 4.40 -5.09 52.31
N GLN A 140 5.07 -3.92 52.42
CA GLN A 140 5.25 -2.97 51.31
C GLN A 140 6.15 -3.49 50.17
N ALA A 141 6.89 -4.58 50.39
CA ALA A 141 7.67 -5.25 49.35
C ALA A 141 6.79 -6.07 48.37
N GLU A 142 5.51 -6.28 48.69
CA GLU A 142 4.57 -6.97 47.82
C GLU A 142 4.06 -6.02 46.73
N HIS A 143 4.27 -6.41 45.46
CA HIS A 143 3.90 -5.59 44.30
C HIS A 143 2.54 -6.00 43.72
N ASN A 144 1.95 -7.13 44.15
CA ASN A 144 0.61 -7.54 43.74
C ASN A 144 -0.47 -6.75 44.52
N PRO A 145 -1.29 -5.91 43.85
CA PRO A 145 -2.24 -5.03 44.53
C PRO A 145 -3.35 -5.79 45.28
N GLN A 146 -3.78 -6.95 44.79
CA GLN A 146 -4.81 -7.76 45.46
C GLN A 146 -4.27 -8.41 46.73
N LEU A 147 -3.04 -8.93 46.67
CA LEU A 147 -2.39 -9.52 47.84
C LEU A 147 -2.05 -8.44 48.87
N GLN A 148 -1.61 -7.26 48.45
CA GLN A 148 -1.36 -6.13 49.33
C GLN A 148 -2.63 -5.70 50.09
N ARG A 149 -3.79 -5.66 49.41
CA ARG A 149 -5.08 -5.36 50.03
C ARG A 149 -5.50 -6.43 51.04
N LEU A 150 -5.26 -7.72 50.76
CA LEU A 150 -5.48 -8.82 51.71
C LEU A 150 -4.57 -8.73 52.94
N LEU A 151 -3.29 -8.40 52.75
CA LEU A 151 -2.31 -8.24 53.84
C LEU A 151 -2.62 -7.01 54.71
N ALA A 152 -3.30 -5.99 54.17
CA ALA A 152 -3.73 -4.81 54.91
C ALA A 152 -5.08 -5.00 55.64
N ALA A 153 -5.82 -6.07 55.33
CA ALA A 153 -7.12 -6.34 55.94
C ALA A 153 -6.99 -6.93 57.35
N SER A 154 -7.92 -6.57 58.24
CA SER A 154 -8.01 -7.18 59.57
C SER A 154 -8.49 -8.62 59.42
N THR A 155 -7.67 -9.57 59.87
CA THR A 155 -7.87 -10.99 59.61
C THR A 155 -8.11 -11.75 60.91
N ARG A 156 -9.29 -12.34 61.05
CA ARG A 156 -9.63 -13.25 62.14
C ARG A 156 -9.34 -14.69 61.73
N LEU A 157 -8.65 -15.45 62.57
CA LEU A 157 -8.34 -16.86 62.35
C LEU A 157 -8.90 -17.71 63.49
N LYS A 158 -9.59 -18.80 63.16
CA LYS A 158 -10.09 -19.78 64.11
C LYS A 158 -9.75 -21.19 63.64
N ALA A 159 -9.01 -21.94 64.44
CA ALA A 159 -8.68 -23.34 64.21
C ALA A 159 -9.30 -24.19 65.30
N VAL A 160 -10.05 -25.23 64.93
CA VAL A 160 -10.68 -26.16 65.88
C VAL A 160 -10.24 -27.57 65.55
N ARG A 161 -9.65 -28.24 66.54
CA ARG A 161 -9.29 -29.66 66.44
C ARG A 161 -10.14 -30.51 67.38
N GLN A 162 -10.88 -31.46 66.80
CA GLN A 162 -11.65 -32.48 67.51
C GLN A 162 -11.26 -33.84 66.94
N ASP A 163 -10.61 -34.68 67.75
CA ASP A 163 -10.05 -35.97 67.33
C ASP A 163 -9.16 -35.84 66.07
N ASP A 164 -9.56 -36.50 64.98
CA ASP A 164 -8.89 -36.49 63.67
C ASP A 164 -9.46 -35.45 62.69
N GLN A 165 -10.37 -34.59 63.16
CA GLN A 165 -10.90 -33.46 62.41
C GLN A 165 -10.17 -32.16 62.78
N LEU A 166 -9.68 -31.45 61.77
CA LEU A 166 -9.16 -30.09 61.87
C LEU A 166 -9.99 -29.15 60.99
N ARG A 167 -10.67 -28.17 61.59
CA ARG A 167 -11.35 -27.09 60.87
C ARG A 167 -10.57 -25.79 61.01
N LEU A 168 -10.32 -25.11 59.91
CA LEU A 168 -9.66 -23.82 59.83
C LEU A 168 -10.63 -22.81 59.20
N GLN A 169 -10.89 -21.73 59.91
CA GLN A 169 -11.73 -20.63 59.45
C GLN A 169 -10.91 -19.35 59.47
N LEU A 170 -10.94 -18.61 58.37
CA LEU A 170 -10.31 -17.31 58.26
C LEU A 170 -11.31 -16.33 57.67
N SER A 171 -11.44 -15.15 58.27
CA SER A 171 -12.27 -14.07 57.76
C SER A 171 -11.45 -12.78 57.73
N ALA A 172 -11.22 -12.24 56.54
CA ALA A 172 -10.53 -10.97 56.34
C ALA A 172 -11.56 -9.87 56.06
N SER A 173 -11.45 -8.74 56.76
CA SER A 173 -12.37 -7.62 56.70
C SER A 173 -11.63 -6.31 56.52
N GLU A 174 -12.21 -5.43 55.71
CA GLU A 174 -11.72 -4.08 55.46
C GLU A 174 -12.76 -3.07 55.96
N TYR A 175 -12.30 -1.98 56.57
CA TYR A 175 -13.16 -0.88 56.98
C TYR A 175 -13.12 0.22 55.92
N GLN A 176 -14.25 0.45 55.27
CA GLN A 176 -14.43 1.54 54.30
C GLN A 176 -15.68 2.35 54.69
N ASP A 177 -15.59 3.69 54.65
CA ASP A 177 -16.68 4.63 54.99
C ASP A 177 -17.41 4.32 56.32
N GLY A 178 -16.68 3.80 57.31
CA GLY A 178 -17.23 3.45 58.62
C GLY A 178 -18.03 2.14 58.67
N GLN A 179 -18.10 1.38 57.58
CA GLN A 179 -18.66 0.02 57.54
C GLN A 179 -17.57 -1.04 57.34
N ALA A 180 -17.76 -2.20 57.95
CA ALA A 180 -16.88 -3.35 57.76
C ALA A 180 -17.40 -4.21 56.60
N TYR A 181 -16.59 -4.38 55.57
CA TYR A 181 -16.87 -5.24 54.44
C TYR A 181 -16.02 -6.51 54.54
N THR A 182 -16.63 -7.67 54.28
CA THR A 182 -15.88 -8.93 54.27
C THR A 182 -15.17 -9.08 52.93
N LEU A 183 -13.84 -9.01 52.96
CA LEU A 183 -12.98 -9.10 51.79
C LEU A 183 -12.75 -10.56 51.37
N ALA A 184 -12.49 -11.44 52.34
CA ALA A 184 -12.26 -12.86 52.09
C ALA A 184 -12.77 -13.74 53.23
N ASN A 185 -13.29 -14.92 52.91
CA ASN A 185 -13.62 -15.96 53.87
C ASN A 185 -13.06 -17.30 53.39
N LEU A 186 -12.33 -18.01 54.24
CA LEU A 186 -11.86 -19.38 54.03
C LEU A 186 -12.46 -20.27 55.11
N ASP A 187 -13.04 -21.40 54.71
CA ASP A 187 -13.48 -22.47 55.61
C ASP A 187 -12.94 -23.80 55.09
N GLY A 188 -11.96 -24.36 55.79
CA GLY A 188 -11.29 -25.60 55.46
C GLY A 188 -11.53 -26.66 56.53
N ILE A 189 -11.82 -27.88 56.14
CA ILE A 189 -12.05 -29.04 57.01
C ILE A 189 -11.17 -30.18 56.50
N LEU A 190 -10.28 -30.68 57.35
CA LEU A 190 -9.46 -31.85 57.10
C LEU A 190 -9.91 -32.98 58.02
N VAL A 191 -10.42 -34.08 57.45
CA VAL A 191 -10.86 -35.28 58.16
C VAL A 191 -10.25 -36.49 57.46
N ASP A 192 -9.52 -37.32 58.20
CA ASP A 192 -8.95 -38.58 57.69
C ASP A 192 -8.21 -38.42 56.33
N LYS A 193 -7.37 -37.37 56.25
CA LYS A 193 -6.59 -36.93 55.07
C LYS A 193 -7.39 -36.35 53.90
N THR A 194 -8.73 -36.29 53.97
CA THR A 194 -9.55 -35.57 53.00
C THR A 194 -9.72 -34.12 53.43
N LEU A 195 -9.24 -33.19 52.61
CA LEU A 195 -9.37 -31.74 52.77
C LEU A 195 -10.56 -31.23 51.94
N THR A 196 -11.54 -30.63 52.58
CA THR A 196 -12.59 -29.84 51.92
C THR A 196 -12.39 -28.37 52.28
N ALA A 197 -12.31 -27.47 51.31
CA ALA A 197 -12.13 -26.05 51.54
C ALA A 197 -13.02 -25.20 50.63
N LEU A 198 -13.57 -24.11 51.19
CA LEU A 198 -14.27 -23.06 50.46
C LEU A 198 -13.56 -21.73 50.73
N LEU A 199 -13.13 -21.04 49.68
CA LEU A 199 -12.60 -19.68 49.71
C LEU A 199 -13.51 -18.77 48.89
N VAL A 200 -14.02 -17.70 49.50
CA VAL A 200 -14.74 -16.63 48.81
C VAL A 200 -13.93 -15.35 48.96
N TYR A 201 -13.61 -14.69 47.85
CA TYR A 201 -12.92 -13.40 47.81
C TYR A 201 -13.76 -12.40 47.01
N GLN A 202 -14.12 -11.29 47.64
CA GLN A 202 -15.01 -10.28 47.08
C GLN A 202 -14.48 -8.87 47.42
N PRO A 203 -13.61 -8.30 46.56
CA PRO A 203 -13.00 -6.99 46.82
C PRO A 203 -13.93 -5.80 46.55
N ASP A 204 -14.99 -5.98 45.74
CA ASP A 204 -16.05 -4.99 45.48
C ASP A 204 -17.36 -5.67 45.01
N GLU A 205 -18.37 -4.90 44.60
CA GLU A 205 -19.67 -5.45 44.13
C GLU A 205 -19.60 -6.16 42.76
N GLN A 206 -18.66 -5.74 41.91
CA GLN A 206 -18.49 -6.27 40.55
C GLN A 206 -17.57 -7.49 40.51
N GLN A 207 -16.62 -7.59 41.45
CA GLN A 207 -15.65 -8.66 41.55
C GLN A 207 -16.08 -9.74 42.57
N HIS A 208 -16.18 -10.99 42.12
CA HIS A 208 -16.49 -12.11 42.99
C HIS A 208 -15.69 -13.34 42.56
N HIS A 209 -15.01 -13.97 43.51
CA HIS A 209 -14.19 -15.14 43.31
C HIS A 209 -14.56 -16.21 44.33
N GLN A 210 -14.81 -17.42 43.87
CA GLN A 210 -15.15 -18.55 44.74
C GLN A 210 -14.33 -19.77 44.33
N VAL A 211 -13.62 -20.36 45.28
CA VAL A 211 -12.87 -21.61 45.10
C VAL A 211 -13.45 -22.66 46.03
N THR A 212 -13.86 -23.80 45.49
CA THR A 212 -14.19 -25.01 46.24
C THR A 212 -13.12 -26.04 45.94
N LEU A 213 -12.53 -26.66 46.96
CA LEU A 213 -11.55 -27.74 46.84
C LEU A 213 -11.99 -28.91 47.68
N THR A 214 -11.96 -30.13 47.12
CA THR A 214 -12.02 -31.38 47.87
C THR A 214 -10.84 -32.24 47.42
N ALA A 215 -9.95 -32.63 48.33
CA ALA A 215 -8.75 -33.37 47.96
C ALA A 215 -8.39 -34.45 48.99
N ASP A 216 -8.12 -35.66 48.51
CA ASP A 216 -7.55 -36.75 49.30
C ASP A 216 -6.03 -36.60 49.31
N LEU A 217 -5.50 -36.08 50.40
CA LEU A 217 -4.09 -35.77 50.54
C LEU A 217 -3.27 -37.05 50.79
N ALA A 218 -2.08 -37.11 50.19
CA ALA A 218 -1.09 -38.11 50.57
C ALA A 218 -0.55 -37.85 51.98
N ASP A 219 0.04 -38.86 52.63
CA ASP A 219 0.59 -38.68 53.98
C ASP A 219 1.78 -37.72 54.00
N SER A 220 2.56 -37.65 52.91
CA SER A 220 3.59 -36.65 52.69
C SER A 220 2.98 -35.44 51.99
N VAL A 221 3.21 -34.23 52.54
CA VAL A 221 2.71 -32.96 51.98
C VAL A 221 3.38 -32.60 50.65
N GLU A 222 4.49 -33.28 50.30
CA GLU A 222 5.23 -33.09 49.05
C GLU A 222 4.68 -33.92 47.88
N GLN A 223 3.81 -34.89 48.16
CA GLN A 223 3.18 -35.72 47.15
C GLN A 223 1.87 -35.11 46.66
N LEU A 224 1.58 -35.31 45.36
CA LEU A 224 0.30 -34.90 44.79
C LEU A 224 -0.87 -35.61 45.49
N PRO A 225 -2.05 -34.97 45.55
CA PRO A 225 -3.24 -35.61 46.07
C PRO A 225 -3.61 -36.84 45.23
N LEU A 226 -4.19 -37.85 45.89
CA LEU A 226 -4.65 -39.08 45.23
C LEU A 226 -5.89 -38.78 44.38
N ASN A 227 -6.81 -37.99 44.91
CA ASN A 227 -7.96 -37.44 44.20
C ASN A 227 -8.11 -35.97 44.57
N ALA A 228 -8.53 -35.14 43.63
CA ALA A 228 -8.81 -33.74 43.91
C ALA A 228 -9.87 -33.19 42.94
N ASP A 229 -10.90 -32.56 43.49
CA ASP A 229 -11.90 -31.82 42.76
C ASP A 229 -11.78 -30.34 43.17
N LEU A 230 -11.34 -29.51 42.23
CA LEU A 230 -11.21 -28.06 42.40
C LEU A 230 -12.18 -27.39 41.44
N ASP A 231 -12.94 -26.44 41.96
CA ASP A 231 -13.87 -25.63 41.19
C ASP A 231 -13.65 -24.16 41.57
N TYR A 232 -13.16 -23.38 40.61
CA TYR A 232 -12.92 -21.95 40.74
C TYR A 232 -13.84 -21.18 39.80
N HIS A 233 -14.71 -20.35 40.35
CA HIS A 233 -15.57 -19.44 39.61
C HIS A 233 -15.14 -18.00 39.86
N TRP A 234 -15.18 -17.17 38.81
CA TRP A 234 -14.99 -15.74 38.95
C TRP A 234 -16.01 -14.92 38.15
N ARG A 235 -16.21 -13.70 38.64
CA ARG A 235 -16.80 -12.58 37.94
C ARG A 235 -15.88 -11.39 38.19
N SER A 236 -15.27 -10.83 37.14
CA SER A 236 -14.48 -9.61 37.23
C SER A 236 -14.44 -8.91 35.87
N PRO A 237 -14.86 -7.64 35.76
CA PRO A 237 -14.87 -6.92 34.50
C PRO A 237 -13.46 -6.61 33.96
N GLU A 238 -12.43 -6.75 34.78
CA GLU A 238 -11.04 -6.40 34.45
C GLU A 238 -10.27 -7.52 33.72
N VAL A 239 -10.89 -8.70 33.57
CA VAL A 239 -10.26 -9.90 32.98
C VAL A 239 -10.79 -10.17 31.57
N ILE A 240 -9.95 -10.73 30.68
CA ILE A 240 -10.29 -11.08 29.28
C ILE A 240 -11.59 -11.88 29.18
N ILE A 241 -11.83 -12.77 30.14
CA ILE A 241 -13.07 -13.51 30.34
C ILE A 241 -13.77 -12.90 31.56
N PRO A 242 -14.78 -12.03 31.42
CA PRO A 242 -15.35 -11.31 32.55
C PRO A 242 -16.10 -12.20 33.54
N GLN A 243 -16.64 -13.32 33.08
CA GLN A 243 -17.33 -14.32 33.90
C GLN A 243 -16.97 -15.72 33.39
N GLY A 244 -16.53 -16.59 34.28
CA GLY A 244 -16.07 -17.92 33.90
C GLY A 244 -15.69 -18.79 35.08
N GLY A 245 -15.17 -19.96 34.77
CA GLY A 245 -14.63 -20.85 35.78
C GLY A 245 -13.58 -21.81 35.26
N ILE A 246 -12.82 -22.36 36.21
CA ILE A 246 -11.85 -23.43 36.02
C ILE A 246 -12.28 -24.60 36.90
N THR A 247 -12.47 -25.76 36.30
CA THR A 247 -12.66 -27.01 37.05
C THR A 247 -11.48 -27.94 36.82
N LEU A 248 -11.02 -28.59 37.87
CA LEU A 248 -10.04 -29.67 37.82
C LEU A 248 -10.65 -30.88 38.53
N ASN A 249 -10.86 -31.96 37.78
CA ASN A 249 -11.23 -33.25 38.33
C ASN A 249 -10.02 -34.17 38.22
N TRP A 250 -9.49 -34.64 39.36
CA TRP A 250 -8.33 -35.50 39.45
C TRP A 250 -8.71 -36.80 40.15
N LYS A 251 -8.48 -37.93 39.48
CA LYS A 251 -8.68 -39.27 40.05
C LYS A 251 -7.47 -40.14 39.77
N GLN A 252 -6.80 -40.58 40.83
CA GLN A 252 -5.56 -41.36 40.79
C GLN A 252 -4.42 -40.67 40.02
N GLN A 253 -4.20 -41.04 38.76
CA GLN A 253 -3.16 -40.49 37.87
C GLN A 253 -3.73 -39.74 36.67
N GLN A 254 -5.06 -39.69 36.54
CA GLN A 254 -5.75 -39.01 35.44
C GLN A 254 -6.44 -37.76 35.97
N ALA A 255 -6.32 -36.68 35.22
CA ALA A 255 -6.95 -35.42 35.56
C ALA A 255 -7.52 -34.75 34.32
N GLN A 256 -8.54 -33.94 34.52
CA GLN A 256 -9.16 -33.13 33.48
C GLN A 256 -9.32 -31.71 34.01
N LEU A 257 -8.65 -30.77 33.37
CA LEU A 257 -8.81 -29.35 33.60
C LEU A 257 -9.71 -28.75 32.52
N GLN A 258 -10.75 -28.02 32.91
CA GLN A 258 -11.63 -27.32 31.98
C GLN A 258 -11.63 -25.82 32.30
N LEU A 259 -11.66 -25.01 31.24
CA LEU A 259 -11.89 -23.56 31.30
C LEU A 259 -13.18 -23.28 30.55
N TYR A 260 -14.07 -22.51 31.15
CA TYR A 260 -15.29 -22.04 30.48
C TYR A 260 -15.55 -20.57 30.75
N GLU A 261 -16.27 -19.96 29.82
CA GLU A 261 -16.84 -18.63 29.90
C GLU A 261 -18.36 -18.76 30.12
N VAL A 262 -18.94 -17.83 30.88
CA VAL A 262 -20.40 -17.73 31.07
C VAL A 262 -20.93 -16.52 30.31
N VAL A 263 -21.84 -16.75 29.37
CA VAL A 263 -22.42 -15.71 28.49
C VAL A 263 -23.90 -15.97 28.35
N ASP A 264 -24.73 -14.94 28.53
CA ASP A 264 -26.19 -15.06 28.40
C ASP A 264 -26.76 -16.21 29.25
N GLN A 265 -26.16 -16.45 30.41
CA GLN A 265 -26.46 -17.56 31.33
C GLN A 265 -26.12 -18.97 30.81
N GLU A 266 -25.42 -19.09 29.68
CA GLU A 266 -24.91 -20.35 29.14
C GLU A 266 -23.40 -20.50 29.36
N GLN A 267 -22.97 -21.74 29.63
CA GLN A 267 -21.55 -22.09 29.79
C GLN A 267 -20.95 -22.53 28.45
N HIS A 268 -19.92 -21.82 28.01
CA HIS A 268 -19.15 -22.15 26.81
C HIS A 268 -17.76 -22.66 27.18
N GLN A 269 -17.48 -23.92 26.87
CA GLN A 269 -16.17 -24.52 27.15
C GLN A 269 -15.09 -23.97 26.19
N LEU A 270 -14.08 -23.31 26.75
CA LEU A 270 -12.96 -22.71 26.02
C LEU A 270 -11.73 -23.61 25.96
N LEU A 271 -11.50 -24.41 27.01
CA LEU A 271 -10.41 -25.38 27.09
C LEU A 271 -10.91 -26.66 27.79
N ALA A 272 -10.54 -27.82 27.26
CA ALA A 272 -10.55 -29.07 27.99
C ALA A 272 -9.20 -29.75 27.81
N LEU A 273 -8.48 -29.91 28.91
CA LEU A 273 -7.14 -30.42 28.98
C LEU A 273 -7.14 -31.69 29.85
N PRO A 274 -7.35 -32.87 29.24
CA PRO A 274 -7.15 -34.13 29.92
C PRO A 274 -5.65 -34.45 29.96
N PHE A 275 -5.13 -34.72 31.15
CA PHE A 275 -3.73 -35.05 31.36
C PHE A 275 -3.56 -36.21 32.34
N ASP A 276 -2.43 -36.90 32.22
CA ASP A 276 -2.02 -37.92 33.17
C ASP A 276 -0.54 -37.78 33.54
N ILE A 277 -0.23 -38.09 34.80
CA ILE A 277 1.15 -38.09 35.30
C ILE A 277 1.53 -39.51 35.66
N LYS A 278 2.37 -40.14 34.82
CA LYS A 278 2.85 -41.53 35.02
C LYS A 278 4.37 -41.60 34.99
N ASN A 279 4.96 -42.21 36.02
CA ASN A 279 6.41 -42.39 36.13
C ASN A 279 7.20 -41.07 35.97
N GLY A 280 6.66 -39.96 36.50
CA GLY A 280 7.26 -38.63 36.39
C GLY A 280 7.12 -37.98 35.00
N ARG A 281 6.34 -38.56 34.07
CA ARG A 281 6.01 -37.95 32.77
C ARG A 281 4.62 -37.36 32.80
N LEU A 282 4.48 -36.13 32.31
CA LEU A 282 3.18 -35.49 32.08
C LEU A 282 2.79 -35.71 30.62
N HIS A 283 1.62 -36.30 30.42
CA HIS A 283 1.05 -36.56 29.11
C HIS A 283 -0.32 -35.89 29.00
N ILE A 284 -0.51 -35.07 27.97
CA ILE A 284 -1.75 -34.42 27.59
C ILE A 284 -2.15 -34.99 26.23
N SER A 285 -3.36 -35.54 26.12
CA SER A 285 -3.84 -36.15 24.87
C SER A 285 -5.13 -35.51 24.41
N LYS A 286 -5.14 -34.98 23.19
CA LYS A 286 -6.31 -34.37 22.53
C LYS A 286 -6.97 -33.26 23.35
N ALA A 287 -6.17 -32.43 24.01
CA ALA A 287 -6.70 -31.24 24.67
C ALA A 287 -7.37 -30.33 23.64
N ARG A 288 -8.62 -29.93 23.89
CA ARG A 288 -9.43 -29.15 22.96
C ARG A 288 -9.47 -27.70 23.42
N PHE A 289 -9.28 -26.76 22.51
CA PHE A 289 -9.49 -25.35 22.78
C PHE A 289 -10.35 -24.71 21.69
N ASN A 290 -11.19 -23.76 22.10
CA ASN A 290 -12.08 -23.00 21.23
C ASN A 290 -12.16 -21.55 21.69
N TRP A 291 -11.49 -20.67 20.97
CA TRP A 291 -11.39 -19.24 21.28
C TRP A 291 -11.88 -18.44 20.08
N ALA A 292 -13.16 -18.06 20.08
CA ALA A 292 -13.82 -17.48 18.91
C ALA A 292 -14.19 -15.99 19.02
N LYS A 293 -14.33 -15.44 20.24
CA LYS A 293 -15.15 -14.24 20.43
C LYS A 293 -14.48 -12.88 20.17
N GLN A 294 -13.15 -12.83 20.05
CA GLN A 294 -12.40 -11.56 19.97
C GLN A 294 -11.23 -11.57 18.98
N LEU A 295 -11.03 -12.65 18.22
CA LEU A 295 -9.92 -12.78 17.29
C LEU A 295 -10.40 -12.67 15.84
N PRO A 296 -9.66 -11.99 14.95
CA PRO A 296 -9.97 -11.95 13.51
C PRO A 296 -10.08 -13.34 12.87
N GLN A 297 -9.44 -14.35 13.48
CA GLN A 297 -9.56 -15.76 13.13
C GLN A 297 -9.77 -16.58 14.41
N PRO A 298 -10.84 -17.38 14.51
CA PRO A 298 -11.09 -18.19 15.70
C PRO A 298 -9.97 -19.22 15.89
N LEU A 299 -9.42 -19.31 17.09
CA LEU A 299 -8.39 -20.29 17.45
C LEU A 299 -9.07 -21.54 18.00
N ASN A 300 -9.32 -22.50 17.10
CA ASN A 300 -9.92 -23.78 17.42
C ASN A 300 -8.93 -24.90 17.14
N GLY A 301 -8.80 -25.89 18.03
CA GLY A 301 -7.82 -26.92 17.79
C GLY A 301 -7.66 -27.98 18.84
N PHE A 302 -6.61 -28.77 18.64
CA PHE A 302 -6.20 -29.87 19.50
C PHE A 302 -4.73 -29.75 19.88
N LEU A 303 -4.40 -30.10 21.11
CA LEU A 303 -3.02 -30.18 21.61
C LEU A 303 -2.75 -31.58 22.18
N ASP A 304 -1.69 -32.20 21.68
CA ASP A 304 -1.02 -33.33 22.32
C ASP A 304 0.32 -32.82 22.87
N LEU A 305 0.66 -33.15 24.11
CA LEU A 305 1.90 -32.72 24.78
C LEU A 305 2.43 -33.86 25.64
N GLU A 306 3.73 -34.12 25.57
CA GLU A 306 4.47 -34.99 26.47
C GLU A 306 5.65 -34.22 27.04
N LEU A 307 5.76 -34.21 28.37
CA LEU A 307 6.86 -33.60 29.11
C LEU A 307 7.52 -34.66 30.00
N GLN A 308 8.84 -34.81 29.86
CA GLN A 308 9.61 -35.82 30.59
C GLN A 308 10.89 -35.23 31.20
N PRO A 309 11.15 -35.42 32.50
CA PRO A 309 12.43 -35.16 33.13
C PRO A 309 13.60 -35.90 32.48
N THR A 310 14.72 -35.22 32.29
CA THR A 310 15.94 -35.85 31.76
C THR A 310 16.62 -36.78 32.78
N ALA A 311 16.50 -36.48 34.08
CA ALA A 311 17.05 -37.29 35.17
C ALA A 311 15.99 -38.25 35.73
N GLN A 312 16.36 -39.51 35.94
CA GLN A 312 15.51 -40.52 36.59
C GLN A 312 15.37 -40.23 38.09
N ASN A 313 14.19 -40.49 38.67
CA ASN A 313 13.86 -40.41 40.11
C ASN A 313 13.69 -39.02 40.74
N ARG A 314 13.23 -38.00 39.99
CA ARG A 314 12.78 -36.73 40.59
C ARG A 314 11.27 -36.50 40.38
N ALA A 315 10.63 -35.83 41.33
CA ALA A 315 9.24 -35.39 41.19
C ALA A 315 9.11 -34.39 40.04
N PHE A 316 8.12 -34.57 39.16
CA PHE A 316 7.93 -33.79 37.93
C PHE A 316 8.00 -32.27 38.15
N TRP A 317 7.37 -31.77 39.22
CA TRP A 317 7.20 -30.34 39.52
C TRP A 317 8.47 -29.55 39.85
N ASN A 318 9.63 -30.21 40.03
CA ASN A 318 10.92 -29.53 40.24
C ASN A 318 12.06 -30.18 39.43
N SER A 319 11.74 -30.68 38.23
CA SER A 319 12.66 -31.45 37.40
C SER A 319 13.01 -30.70 36.12
N PHE A 320 14.12 -29.97 36.12
CA PHE A 320 14.74 -29.44 34.90
C PHE A 320 16.11 -30.10 34.67
N PRO A 321 16.55 -30.27 33.43
CA PRO A 321 15.84 -29.97 32.18
C PRO A 321 14.76 -31.00 31.81
N LEU A 322 13.75 -30.54 31.07
CA LEU A 322 12.63 -31.34 30.55
C LEU A 322 12.79 -31.57 29.04
N ASN A 323 12.51 -32.79 28.58
CA ASN A 323 12.25 -33.07 27.19
C ASN A 323 10.77 -32.77 26.88
N ILE A 324 10.51 -32.12 25.74
CA ILE A 324 9.17 -31.75 25.27
C ILE A 324 8.91 -32.32 23.87
N ASN A 325 7.79 -33.03 23.75
CA ASN A 325 7.19 -33.39 22.47
C ASN A 325 5.78 -32.82 22.44
N PHE A 326 5.39 -32.16 21.35
CA PHE A 326 4.03 -31.67 21.21
C PHE A 326 3.54 -31.66 19.77
N ARG A 327 2.22 -31.70 19.63
CA ARG A 327 1.52 -31.52 18.36
C ARG A 327 0.29 -30.65 18.59
N LEU A 328 0.35 -29.44 18.05
CA LEU A 328 -0.73 -28.47 18.04
C LEU A 328 -1.39 -28.46 16.66
N SER A 329 -2.67 -28.80 16.60
CA SER A 329 -3.48 -28.76 15.37
C SER A 329 -4.46 -27.60 15.45
N LEU A 330 -4.31 -26.61 14.58
CA LEU A 330 -5.16 -25.42 14.48
C LEU A 330 -6.10 -25.56 13.28
N LEU A 331 -7.38 -25.28 13.51
CA LEU A 331 -8.43 -25.25 12.50
C LEU A 331 -8.71 -23.81 12.10
N THR A 332 -8.71 -23.56 10.80
CA THR A 332 -8.88 -22.22 10.23
C THR A 332 -10.08 -22.22 9.27
N SER A 333 -10.69 -21.05 9.05
CA SER A 333 -11.80 -20.89 8.12
C SER A 333 -11.75 -19.53 7.41
N GLY A 334 -12.10 -19.53 6.13
CA GLY A 334 -12.30 -18.33 5.31
C GLY A 334 -13.26 -18.62 4.15
N ASP A 335 -13.33 -17.72 3.18
CA ASP A 335 -14.25 -17.81 2.02
C ASP A 335 -13.93 -19.04 1.14
N LYS A 336 -12.67 -19.49 1.18
CA LYS A 336 -12.16 -20.69 0.50
C LYS A 336 -12.35 -21.98 1.30
N GLY A 337 -13.16 -21.96 2.36
CA GLY A 337 -13.52 -23.11 3.19
C GLY A 337 -12.65 -23.28 4.44
N LYS A 338 -12.58 -24.53 4.95
CA LYS A 338 -11.81 -24.88 6.16
C LYS A 338 -10.38 -25.29 5.81
N GLY A 339 -9.42 -24.90 6.64
CA GLY A 339 -8.01 -25.30 6.56
C GLY A 339 -7.53 -25.88 7.90
N GLN A 340 -6.39 -26.57 7.88
CA GLN A 340 -5.73 -27.08 9.07
C GLN A 340 -4.23 -26.81 9.00
N VAL A 341 -3.68 -26.31 10.10
CA VAL A 341 -2.24 -26.18 10.32
C VAL A 341 -1.83 -27.02 11.51
N VAL A 342 -0.74 -27.76 11.35
CA VAL A 342 -0.13 -28.56 12.41
C VAL A 342 1.24 -27.99 12.73
N ILE A 343 1.43 -27.58 13.98
CA ILE A 343 2.70 -27.18 14.56
C ILE A 343 3.15 -28.32 15.47
N GLN A 344 4.28 -28.95 15.17
CA GLN A 344 4.81 -30.05 15.98
C GLN A 344 6.23 -29.75 16.42
N GLY A 345 6.57 -30.14 17.65
CA GLY A 345 7.93 -30.16 18.16
C GLY A 345 8.28 -31.55 18.66
N LEU A 346 9.42 -32.08 18.23
CA LEU A 346 9.92 -33.39 18.60
C LEU A 346 11.33 -33.25 19.16
N ASP A 347 11.61 -33.99 20.23
CA ASP A 347 12.88 -34.03 20.95
C ASP A 347 13.39 -32.64 21.40
N GLY A 348 12.44 -31.75 21.76
CA GLY A 348 12.77 -30.43 22.30
C GLY A 348 13.26 -30.50 23.74
N LYS A 349 13.98 -29.48 24.18
CA LYS A 349 14.52 -29.33 25.54
C LYS A 349 14.12 -28.01 26.15
N ILE A 350 13.73 -28.04 27.42
CA ILE A 350 13.41 -26.86 28.24
C ILE A 350 14.26 -26.94 29.51
N ASP A 351 15.08 -25.93 29.74
CA ASP A 351 15.86 -25.73 30.96
C ASP A 351 15.26 -24.57 31.78
N ARG A 352 15.80 -24.28 32.96
CA ARG A 352 15.35 -23.17 33.82
C ARG A 352 15.53 -21.80 33.17
N GLN A 353 16.53 -21.65 32.29
CA GLN A 353 16.88 -20.35 31.69
C GLN A 353 16.79 -20.34 30.16
N SER A 354 16.74 -21.51 29.53
CA SER A 354 16.82 -21.62 28.07
C SER A 354 15.86 -22.66 27.52
N LEU A 355 15.60 -22.54 26.23
CA LEU A 355 14.81 -23.49 25.46
C LEU A 355 15.53 -23.82 24.15
N ASP A 356 15.30 -25.03 23.66
CA ASP A 356 15.76 -25.50 22.37
C ASP A 356 14.77 -26.54 21.84
N ILE A 357 13.86 -26.11 20.97
CA ILE A 357 12.76 -26.93 20.47
C ILE A 357 12.78 -26.90 18.94
N PRO A 358 13.13 -28.02 18.26
CA PRO A 358 12.90 -28.17 16.84
C PRO A 358 11.40 -28.13 16.55
N LEU A 359 10.99 -27.33 15.57
CA LEU A 359 9.60 -27.13 15.18
C LEU A 359 9.40 -27.48 13.71
N GLN A 360 8.25 -28.05 13.39
CA GLN A 360 7.79 -28.21 12.01
C GLN A 360 6.35 -27.70 11.92
N VAL A 361 6.11 -26.75 11.01
CA VAL A 361 4.76 -26.23 10.72
C VAL A 361 4.34 -26.65 9.32
N ASN A 362 3.25 -27.38 9.21
CA ASN A 362 2.71 -27.89 7.95
C ASN A 362 1.20 -27.66 7.85
N GLY A 363 0.70 -27.49 6.63
CA GLY A 363 -0.72 -27.40 6.33
C GLY A 363 -1.13 -26.08 5.70
N GLU A 364 -2.42 -25.78 5.74
CA GLU A 364 -3.02 -24.62 5.10
C GLU A 364 -3.81 -23.74 6.09
N VAL A 365 -3.51 -22.44 6.09
CA VAL A 365 -4.33 -21.42 6.75
C VAL A 365 -5.28 -20.85 5.71
N LYS A 366 -6.59 -20.96 5.93
CA LYS A 366 -7.59 -20.25 5.12
C LYS A 366 -8.12 -19.08 5.93
N SER A 367 -8.02 -17.88 5.37
CA SER A 367 -8.44 -16.63 6.01
C SER A 367 -8.92 -15.67 4.92
N PHE A 368 -10.12 -15.12 5.08
CA PHE A 368 -10.79 -14.30 4.06
C PHE A 368 -10.75 -14.99 2.67
N ASP A 369 -10.41 -14.27 1.60
CA ASP A 369 -10.22 -14.81 0.25
C ASP A 369 -8.77 -15.29 -0.02
N SER A 370 -8.03 -15.68 1.03
CA SER A 370 -6.63 -16.11 0.92
C SER A 370 -6.37 -17.49 1.51
N ILE A 371 -5.45 -18.23 0.88
CA ILE A 371 -4.90 -19.49 1.37
C ILE A 371 -3.40 -19.33 1.55
N PHE A 372 -2.89 -19.64 2.75
CA PHE A 372 -1.47 -19.73 3.04
C PHE A 372 -1.07 -21.20 3.17
N TYR A 373 -0.06 -21.62 2.41
CA TYR A 373 0.52 -22.96 2.49
C TYR A 373 1.82 -22.89 3.28
N THR A 374 1.87 -23.67 4.36
CA THR A 374 3.00 -23.70 5.30
C THR A 374 3.81 -24.98 5.13
N ASN A 375 5.12 -24.82 4.99
CA ASN A 375 6.12 -25.88 5.19
C ASN A 375 7.34 -25.22 5.83
N LEU A 376 7.37 -25.19 7.16
CA LEU A 376 8.31 -24.37 7.93
C LEU A 376 9.04 -25.24 8.95
N PRO A 377 10.14 -25.91 8.56
CA PRO A 377 11.12 -26.42 9.52
C PRO A 377 11.77 -25.24 10.24
N MET A 378 11.73 -25.23 11.56
CA MET A 378 12.10 -24.11 12.40
C MET A 378 12.77 -24.61 13.69
N ARG A 379 13.37 -23.71 14.45
CA ARG A 379 13.92 -23.98 15.78
C ARG A 379 13.57 -22.81 16.69
N LEU A 380 12.90 -23.09 17.80
CA LEU A 380 12.68 -22.13 18.88
C LEU A 380 13.84 -22.30 19.85
N GLU A 381 14.68 -21.27 20.00
CA GLU A 381 15.93 -21.33 20.79
C GLU A 381 16.14 -20.06 21.61
N GLY A 382 17.04 -20.08 22.60
CA GLY A 382 17.46 -18.89 23.35
C GLY A 382 16.96 -18.88 24.79
N GLU A 383 16.91 -17.68 25.39
CA GLU A 383 16.46 -17.49 26.77
C GLU A 383 14.94 -17.70 26.87
N LEU A 384 14.48 -18.31 27.97
CA LEU A 384 13.06 -18.64 28.18
C LEU A 384 12.14 -17.41 28.05
N TYR A 385 12.61 -16.25 28.52
CA TYR A 385 11.87 -14.98 28.47
C TYR A 385 12.19 -14.13 27.23
N ARG A 386 13.12 -14.57 26.37
CA ARG A 386 13.50 -13.90 25.12
C ARG A 386 13.76 -14.94 24.01
N PRO A 387 12.75 -15.74 23.62
CA PRO A 387 12.92 -16.76 22.61
C PRO A 387 13.23 -16.15 21.25
N LEU A 388 13.99 -16.90 20.46
CA LEU A 388 14.30 -16.66 19.06
C LEU A 388 13.72 -17.79 18.22
N LEU A 389 13.06 -17.44 17.13
CA LEU A 389 12.53 -18.39 16.17
C LEU A 389 13.40 -18.36 14.91
N ARG A 390 14.13 -19.43 14.65
CA ARG A 390 14.99 -19.58 13.47
C ARG A 390 14.35 -20.48 12.43
N PHE A 391 14.19 -19.99 11.22
CA PHE A 391 13.77 -20.79 10.06
C PHE A 391 14.95 -21.58 9.48
N LEU A 392 14.75 -22.88 9.25
CA LEU A 392 15.79 -23.80 8.78
C LEU A 392 15.75 -23.95 7.25
N SER A 393 16.64 -24.80 6.72
CA SER A 393 16.62 -25.12 5.28
C SER A 393 15.28 -25.76 4.90
N GLY A 394 14.70 -25.31 3.78
CA GLY A 394 13.39 -25.78 3.30
C GLY A 394 12.19 -24.98 3.78
N SER A 395 12.35 -23.99 4.69
CA SER A 395 11.25 -23.11 5.10
C SER A 395 10.72 -22.27 3.95
N LEU A 396 9.47 -22.53 3.58
CA LEU A 396 8.75 -21.82 2.53
C LEU A 396 7.31 -21.56 2.97
N LEU A 397 6.92 -20.28 2.95
CA LEU A 397 5.54 -19.85 3.05
C LEU A 397 5.05 -19.47 1.64
N ARG A 398 3.89 -19.99 1.24
CA ARG A 398 3.23 -19.59 -0.01
C ARG A 398 1.85 -19.03 0.27
N MET A 399 1.37 -18.11 -0.55
CA MET A 399 0.04 -17.52 -0.44
C MET A 399 -0.59 -17.38 -1.83
N THR A 400 -1.90 -17.59 -1.90
CA THR A 400 -2.74 -17.32 -3.08
C THR A 400 -4.04 -16.68 -2.63
N GLY A 401 -4.55 -15.67 -3.33
CA GLY A 401 -5.79 -15.01 -2.95
C GLY A 401 -5.98 -13.63 -3.54
N ASN A 402 -7.19 -13.09 -3.42
CA ASN A 402 -7.47 -11.73 -3.85
C ASN A 402 -7.37 -10.77 -2.67
N THR A 403 -6.78 -9.62 -2.92
CA THR A 403 -6.79 -8.47 -2.00
C THR A 403 -7.50 -7.30 -2.68
N GLU A 404 -7.67 -6.19 -1.96
CA GLU A 404 -8.26 -4.97 -2.52
C GLU A 404 -7.49 -4.44 -3.74
N TYR A 405 -6.16 -4.58 -3.75
CA TYR A 405 -5.29 -3.95 -4.75
C TYR A 405 -4.71 -4.92 -5.79
N ILE A 406 -4.58 -6.21 -5.44
CA ILE A 406 -3.92 -7.22 -6.27
C ILE A 406 -4.59 -8.60 -6.12
N ASP A 407 -4.81 -9.26 -7.25
CA ASP A 407 -5.12 -10.68 -7.33
C ASP A 407 -3.80 -11.46 -7.36
N ILE A 408 -3.52 -12.20 -6.30
CA ILE A 408 -2.27 -12.93 -6.06
C ILE A 408 -2.43 -14.36 -6.54
N GLU A 409 -1.85 -14.65 -7.71
CA GLU A 409 -1.74 -16.00 -8.25
C GLU A 409 -0.77 -16.83 -7.41
N GLU A 410 0.38 -16.27 -7.05
CA GLU A 410 1.41 -16.95 -6.25
C GLU A 410 2.31 -15.93 -5.53
N LEU A 411 2.26 -15.88 -4.19
CA LEU A 411 3.27 -15.23 -3.37
C LEU A 411 4.12 -16.31 -2.69
N ARG A 412 5.44 -16.25 -2.85
CA ARG A 412 6.39 -17.17 -2.19
C ARG A 412 7.36 -16.38 -1.32
N LEU A 413 7.50 -16.81 -0.08
CA LEU A 413 8.43 -16.27 0.90
C LEU A 413 9.37 -17.39 1.34
N PRO A 414 10.55 -17.54 0.70
CA PRO A 414 11.63 -18.37 1.22
C PRO A 414 12.15 -17.78 2.52
N LEU A 415 12.13 -18.56 3.60
CA LEU A 415 12.47 -18.07 4.95
C LEU A 415 13.73 -18.71 5.52
N ALA A 416 14.43 -19.57 4.78
CA ALA A 416 15.63 -20.24 5.29
C ALA A 416 16.68 -19.24 5.82
N GLY A 417 17.07 -19.40 7.09
CA GLY A 417 18.04 -18.53 7.77
C GLY A 417 17.46 -17.24 8.34
N VAL A 418 16.16 -16.97 8.16
CA VAL A 418 15.45 -15.86 8.81
C VAL A 418 15.33 -16.16 10.31
N VAL A 419 15.52 -15.13 11.12
CA VAL A 419 15.34 -15.18 12.58
C VAL A 419 14.27 -14.17 12.98
N VAL A 420 13.31 -14.59 13.77
CA VAL A 420 12.27 -13.72 14.35
C VAL A 420 12.50 -13.68 15.85
N GLY A 421 12.64 -12.48 16.39
CA GLY A 421 12.74 -12.25 17.82
C GLY A 421 11.81 -11.13 18.28
N GLN A 422 11.91 -10.75 19.54
CA GLN A 422 11.01 -9.77 20.15
C GLN A 422 10.95 -8.40 19.43
N TYR A 423 12.04 -7.99 18.76
CA TYR A 423 12.14 -6.69 18.09
C TYR A 423 11.92 -6.76 16.57
N GLY A 424 11.60 -7.92 15.99
CA GLY A 424 11.34 -8.07 14.55
C GLY A 424 12.19 -9.13 13.85
N ILE A 425 12.18 -9.04 12.52
CA ILE A 425 12.76 -10.01 11.59
C ILE A 425 14.23 -9.64 11.28
N LYS A 426 15.12 -10.62 11.35
CA LYS A 426 16.56 -10.51 11.02
C LYS A 426 16.96 -11.55 9.97
N GLY A 427 17.91 -11.18 9.10
CA GLY A 427 18.51 -12.09 8.13
C GLY A 427 18.11 -11.78 6.68
N ARG A 428 18.37 -12.71 5.77
CA ARG A 428 18.00 -12.55 4.35
C ARG A 428 16.51 -12.76 4.19
N LEU A 429 15.80 -11.76 3.66
CA LEU A 429 14.36 -11.81 3.44
C LEU A 429 14.09 -11.67 1.94
N GLN A 430 13.33 -12.61 1.38
CA GLN A 430 12.99 -12.67 -0.03
C GLN A 430 11.48 -12.75 -0.23
N ALA A 431 10.99 -12.15 -1.31
CA ALA A 431 9.61 -12.27 -1.74
C ALA A 431 9.53 -12.45 -3.26
N ILE A 432 8.71 -13.38 -3.72
CA ILE A 432 8.44 -13.63 -5.15
C ILE A 432 6.93 -13.55 -5.30
N LEU A 433 6.46 -12.56 -6.05
CA LEU A 433 5.05 -12.24 -6.25
C LEU A 433 4.69 -12.45 -7.72
N LYS A 434 3.66 -13.25 -7.96
CA LYS A 434 2.95 -13.34 -9.23
C LYS A 434 1.49 -13.02 -9.06
N GLY A 435 0.94 -12.30 -10.04
CA GLY A 435 -0.46 -11.88 -9.97
C GLY A 435 -0.85 -10.88 -11.05
N LYS A 436 -1.93 -10.15 -10.79
CA LYS A 436 -2.45 -9.10 -11.66
C LYS A 436 -3.11 -7.99 -10.85
N THR A 437 -3.08 -6.78 -11.38
CA THR A 437 -3.85 -5.62 -10.92
C THR A 437 -4.79 -5.15 -12.03
N ARG A 438 -5.52 -4.05 -11.83
CA ARG A 438 -6.34 -3.45 -12.90
C ARG A 438 -5.50 -2.97 -14.10
N GLN A 439 -4.25 -2.58 -13.86
CA GLN A 439 -3.37 -1.99 -14.86
C GLN A 439 -2.36 -2.99 -15.45
N PHE A 440 -2.01 -4.02 -14.68
CA PHE A 440 -0.93 -4.95 -15.02
C PHE A 440 -1.41 -6.40 -14.99
N GLU A 441 -1.07 -7.15 -16.03
CA GLU A 441 -1.26 -8.60 -16.10
C GLU A 441 0.08 -9.32 -16.03
N GLN A 442 0.07 -10.60 -15.63
CA GLN A 442 1.27 -11.46 -15.60
C GLN A 442 2.44 -10.82 -14.86
N ILE A 443 2.18 -10.23 -13.70
CA ILE A 443 3.22 -9.68 -12.83
C ILE A 443 4.12 -10.85 -12.40
N ASP A 444 5.45 -10.71 -12.52
CA ASP A 444 6.47 -11.53 -11.84
C ASP A 444 7.46 -10.55 -11.20
N LEU A 445 7.32 -10.31 -9.90
CA LEU A 445 8.14 -9.38 -9.13
C LEU A 445 8.90 -10.14 -8.06
N ARG A 446 10.20 -9.87 -7.95
CA ARG A 446 11.08 -10.48 -6.96
C ARG A 446 11.76 -9.41 -6.13
N LEU A 447 11.82 -9.62 -4.83
CA LEU A 447 12.57 -8.82 -3.87
C LEU A 447 13.55 -9.73 -3.13
N ASP A 448 14.79 -9.29 -2.98
CA ASP A 448 15.83 -10.00 -2.24
C ASP A 448 16.69 -9.01 -1.47
N GLY A 449 16.79 -9.22 -0.16
CA GLY A 449 17.38 -8.23 0.72
C GLY A 449 17.73 -8.75 2.10
N ARG A 450 18.18 -7.84 2.96
CA ARG A 450 18.52 -8.12 4.36
C ARG A 450 17.67 -7.27 5.29
N ALA A 451 16.98 -7.96 6.20
CA ALA A 451 16.18 -7.38 7.27
C ALA A 451 17.01 -7.24 8.56
N ASN A 452 16.80 -6.15 9.27
CA ASN A 452 17.35 -5.88 10.59
C ASN A 452 16.24 -5.36 11.52
N GLU A 453 15.77 -6.21 12.43
CA GLU A 453 14.66 -5.91 13.34
C GLU A 453 13.42 -5.38 12.59
N PHE A 454 13.21 -5.84 11.35
CA PHE A 454 12.14 -5.37 10.49
C PHE A 454 10.79 -5.91 10.94
N ILE A 455 9.80 -5.03 11.14
CA ILE A 455 8.47 -5.42 11.64
C ILE A 455 7.38 -5.43 10.56
N ALA A 456 7.69 -5.00 9.32
CA ALA A 456 6.74 -4.95 8.21
C ALA A 456 5.41 -4.22 8.54
N GLY A 457 5.47 -3.19 9.40
CA GLY A 457 4.29 -2.44 9.86
C GLY A 457 3.41 -3.18 10.89
N ILE A 458 3.82 -4.35 11.39
CA ILE A 458 3.06 -5.15 12.36
C ILE A 458 3.45 -4.75 13.78
N HIS A 459 2.67 -3.86 14.40
CA HIS A 459 2.95 -3.36 15.76
C HIS A 459 2.33 -4.19 16.90
N SER A 460 1.49 -5.19 16.58
CA SER A 460 0.75 -5.97 17.59
C SER A 460 1.54 -7.09 18.26
N ILE A 461 2.65 -7.53 17.64
CA ILE A 461 3.43 -8.71 18.10
C ILE A 461 4.91 -8.40 18.39
N PHE A 462 5.42 -7.25 17.94
CA PHE A 462 6.82 -6.87 18.13
C PHE A 462 6.94 -5.72 19.11
N ASN A 463 7.90 -5.83 20.03
CA ASN A 463 8.28 -4.74 20.92
C ASN A 463 9.08 -3.71 20.13
N ILE A 464 8.80 -2.43 20.38
CA ILE A 464 9.54 -1.31 19.79
C ILE A 464 10.58 -0.86 20.80
N ARG A 465 11.85 -0.77 20.37
CA ARG A 465 12.93 -0.28 21.24
C ARG A 465 12.69 1.18 21.61
N SER A 466 12.96 1.50 22.88
CA SER A 466 13.03 2.88 23.34
C SER A 466 14.23 3.61 22.73
N ALA A 467 14.17 4.95 22.67
CA ALA A 467 15.26 5.76 22.14
C ALA A 467 16.61 5.49 22.85
N GLN A 468 16.58 5.22 24.16
CA GLN A 468 17.78 4.88 24.94
C GLN A 468 18.37 3.52 24.56
N GLU A 469 17.54 2.51 24.29
CA GLU A 469 18.01 1.21 23.81
C GLU A 469 18.62 1.30 22.41
N VAL A 470 18.11 2.20 21.56
CA VAL A 470 18.67 2.43 20.21
C VAL A 470 20.03 3.11 20.29
N ILE A 471 20.24 4.08 21.19
CA ILE A 471 21.52 4.79 21.36
C ILE A 471 22.65 3.83 21.81
N GLN A 472 22.31 2.75 22.52
CA GLN A 472 23.28 1.74 22.95
C GLN A 472 23.68 0.77 21.83
N LEU A 473 22.96 0.76 20.71
CA LEU A 473 23.31 -0.03 19.52
C LEU A 473 24.24 0.80 18.63
N SER A 474 25.24 0.15 18.01
CA SER A 474 26.15 0.83 17.06
C SER A 474 25.38 1.55 15.95
N GLU A 475 25.85 2.72 15.48
CA GLU A 475 25.25 3.50 14.38
C GLU A 475 24.93 2.70 13.10
N THR A 476 25.61 1.58 12.85
CA THR A 476 25.37 0.69 11.71
C THR A 476 24.12 -0.20 11.83
N SER A 477 23.41 -0.17 12.94
CA SER A 477 22.28 -1.06 13.26
C SER A 477 20.95 -0.31 13.20
N ALA A 478 20.57 0.22 12.03
CA ALA A 478 19.22 0.77 11.84
C ALA A 478 18.17 -0.30 12.19
N THR A 479 17.42 -0.08 13.28
CA THR A 479 16.36 -0.97 13.76
C THR A 479 15.11 -0.73 12.93
N ASN A 480 14.30 -1.76 12.70
CA ASN A 480 13.13 -1.71 11.82
C ASN A 480 13.42 -1.34 10.35
N ARG A 481 14.37 -2.04 9.72
CA ARG A 481 14.75 -1.79 8.33
C ARG A 481 14.93 -3.06 7.50
N TRP A 482 14.38 -3.06 6.28
CA TRP A 482 14.65 -4.05 5.25
C TRP A 482 15.22 -3.36 4.02
N ASN A 483 16.48 -3.64 3.68
CA ASN A 483 17.09 -3.18 2.43
C ASN A 483 16.97 -4.28 1.39
N TRP A 484 16.50 -3.97 0.18
CA TRP A 484 16.19 -4.95 -0.85
C TRP A 484 16.55 -4.47 -2.25
N ASN A 485 16.97 -5.41 -3.08
CA ASN A 485 16.96 -5.26 -4.53
C ASN A 485 15.66 -5.86 -5.06
N PHE A 486 15.14 -5.28 -6.14
CA PHE A 486 13.97 -5.82 -6.83
C PHE A 486 14.21 -5.96 -8.32
N TRP A 487 13.54 -6.93 -8.93
CA TRP A 487 13.46 -7.06 -10.38
C TRP A 487 12.19 -7.79 -10.75
N GLY A 488 11.64 -7.46 -11.90
CA GLY A 488 10.41 -8.06 -12.35
C GLY A 488 9.94 -7.58 -13.69
N ASN A 489 8.83 -8.16 -14.14
CA ASN A 489 8.16 -7.78 -15.37
C ASN A 489 6.65 -7.85 -15.22
N ALA A 490 5.95 -7.14 -16.09
CA ALA A 490 4.50 -7.18 -16.19
C ALA A 490 4.05 -6.79 -17.61
N LYS A 491 2.87 -7.26 -18.01
CA LYS A 491 2.18 -6.79 -19.22
C LYS A 491 1.25 -5.64 -18.89
N ILE A 492 1.17 -4.68 -19.81
CA ILE A 492 0.25 -3.53 -19.74
C ILE A 492 -0.77 -3.69 -20.88
N PRO A 493 -1.96 -4.26 -20.62
CA PRO A 493 -2.93 -4.58 -21.67
C PRO A 493 -3.37 -3.35 -22.48
N SER A 494 -3.54 -2.20 -21.82
CA SER A 494 -3.94 -0.94 -22.46
C SER A 494 -2.94 -0.44 -23.51
N LEU A 495 -1.66 -0.81 -23.38
CA LEU A 495 -0.59 -0.45 -24.32
C LEU A 495 -0.19 -1.60 -25.24
N LYS A 496 -0.73 -2.81 -25.01
CA LYS A 496 -0.27 -4.06 -25.65
C LYS A 496 1.25 -4.22 -25.57
N SER A 497 1.83 -3.84 -24.44
CA SER A 497 3.27 -3.79 -24.22
C SER A 497 3.64 -4.48 -22.90
N ALA A 498 4.94 -4.67 -22.67
CA ALA A 498 5.49 -5.24 -21.45
C ALA A 498 6.53 -4.28 -20.86
N VAL A 499 6.54 -4.21 -19.53
CA VAL A 499 7.51 -3.44 -18.76
C VAL A 499 8.41 -4.41 -17.99
N ASN A 500 9.71 -4.17 -18.03
CA ASN A 500 10.67 -4.78 -17.12
C ASN A 500 11.19 -3.69 -16.19
N LEU A 501 11.35 -4.03 -14.91
CA LEU A 501 11.84 -3.12 -13.89
C LEU A 501 12.92 -3.83 -13.07
N ARG A 502 13.92 -3.08 -12.64
CA ARG A 502 14.87 -3.50 -11.62
C ARG A 502 15.31 -2.30 -10.80
N GLY A 503 15.78 -2.55 -9.59
CA GLY A 503 16.24 -1.47 -8.75
C GLY A 503 16.60 -1.90 -7.35
N ARG A 504 16.71 -0.92 -6.46
CA ARG A 504 16.93 -1.15 -5.03
C ARG A 504 16.25 -0.08 -4.20
N GLY A 505 15.88 -0.47 -2.99
CA GLY A 505 15.25 0.39 -2.04
C GLY A 505 15.37 -0.14 -0.62
N PHE A 506 14.66 0.51 0.27
CA PHE A 506 14.48 0.03 1.62
C PHE A 506 13.09 0.35 2.13
N TRP A 507 12.66 -0.43 3.09
CA TRP A 507 11.52 -0.11 3.94
C TRP A 507 12.08 0.10 5.35
N GLN A 508 11.87 1.29 5.90
CA GLN A 508 12.21 1.63 7.28
C GLN A 508 11.01 2.33 7.93
N ASP A 509 10.55 1.84 9.08
CA ASP A 509 9.39 2.40 9.77
C ASP A 509 8.16 2.48 8.84
N SER A 510 7.59 3.67 8.62
CA SER A 510 6.50 3.91 7.67
C SER A 510 6.98 4.22 6.25
N LEU A 511 8.29 4.41 6.04
CA LEU A 511 8.85 4.92 4.80
C LEU A 511 9.34 3.79 3.90
N LEU A 512 8.75 3.72 2.70
CA LEU A 512 9.27 2.96 1.57
C LEU A 512 10.05 3.92 0.65
N ASN A 513 11.30 3.59 0.37
CA ASN A 513 12.21 4.43 -0.40
C ASN A 513 12.83 3.63 -1.54
N ILE A 514 12.53 3.99 -2.78
CA ILE A 514 13.20 3.46 -3.97
C ILE A 514 14.33 4.42 -4.36
N GLN A 515 15.57 3.95 -4.23
CA GLN A 515 16.78 4.74 -4.45
C GLN A 515 17.35 4.56 -5.86
N LEU A 516 17.06 3.42 -6.48
CA LEU A 516 17.44 3.11 -7.85
C LEU A 516 16.27 2.40 -8.51
N LEU A 517 15.94 2.80 -9.73
CA LEU A 517 15.00 2.12 -10.61
C LEU A 517 15.52 2.29 -12.03
N ASP A 518 15.76 1.18 -12.69
CA ASP A 518 15.94 1.09 -14.13
C ASP A 518 14.74 0.32 -14.68
N GLY A 519 14.08 0.87 -15.69
CA GLY A 519 12.97 0.21 -16.36
C GLY A 519 13.08 0.29 -17.87
N ASP A 520 12.56 -0.72 -18.54
CA ASP A 520 12.35 -0.71 -19.98
C ASP A 520 10.88 -1.04 -20.29
N LEU A 521 10.23 -0.16 -21.06
CA LEU A 521 8.91 -0.42 -21.63
C LEU A 521 9.11 -0.70 -23.12
N GLN A 522 8.62 -1.84 -23.59
CA GLN A 522 8.70 -2.16 -25.01
C GLN A 522 7.89 -1.16 -25.85
N ARG A 523 8.22 -1.06 -27.14
CA ARG A 523 7.50 -0.21 -28.09
C ARG A 523 5.99 -0.45 -27.99
N PHE A 524 5.21 0.62 -28.08
CA PHE A 524 3.76 0.54 -28.04
C PHE A 524 3.14 1.48 -29.06
N THR A 525 1.90 1.19 -29.43
CA THR A 525 1.13 1.98 -30.39
C THR A 525 -0.19 2.39 -29.74
N LEU A 526 -0.46 3.69 -29.79
CA LEU A 526 -1.76 4.29 -29.50
C LEU A 526 -2.38 4.72 -30.84
N PRO A 527 -3.71 4.87 -30.96
CA PRO A 527 -4.32 5.43 -32.17
C PRO A 527 -3.67 6.77 -32.54
N GLY A 528 -3.06 6.87 -33.74
CA GLY A 528 -2.38 8.08 -34.21
C GLY A 528 -0.91 8.23 -33.81
N VAL A 529 -0.39 7.39 -32.89
CA VAL A 529 0.95 7.57 -32.30
C VAL A 529 1.66 6.23 -32.08
N GLN A 530 2.88 6.10 -32.60
CA GLN A 530 3.80 5.02 -32.32
C GLN A 530 4.96 5.51 -31.45
N VAL A 531 5.19 4.87 -30.31
CA VAL A 531 6.25 5.24 -29.37
C VAL A 531 7.34 4.16 -29.38
N GLY A 532 8.60 4.58 -29.55
CA GLY A 532 9.75 3.69 -29.42
C GLY A 532 9.88 3.14 -28.00
N ALA A 533 10.75 2.14 -27.78
CA ALA A 533 10.98 1.61 -26.44
C ALA A 533 11.38 2.72 -25.46
N LEU A 534 10.74 2.76 -24.27
CA LEU A 534 11.05 3.73 -23.24
C LEU A 534 12.10 3.17 -22.28
N GLN A 535 13.05 4.02 -21.91
CA GLN A 535 13.94 3.80 -20.77
C GLN A 535 13.47 4.67 -19.61
N LEU A 536 13.30 4.07 -18.44
CA LEU A 536 12.84 4.69 -17.22
C LEU A 536 13.98 4.71 -16.21
N SER A 537 14.23 5.86 -15.60
CA SER A 537 15.20 6.00 -14.50
C SER A 537 14.70 6.98 -13.45
N LEU A 538 15.13 6.85 -12.20
CA LEU A 538 14.85 7.87 -11.18
C LEU A 538 15.78 9.08 -11.33
N SER A 539 15.20 10.27 -11.35
CA SER A 539 15.93 11.53 -11.19
C SER A 539 15.90 12.02 -9.73
N GLN A 540 14.91 11.58 -8.95
CA GLN A 540 14.85 11.71 -7.49
C GLN A 540 14.30 10.42 -6.88
N ASN A 541 14.70 10.09 -5.65
CA ASN A 541 14.20 8.90 -4.96
C ASN A 541 12.67 8.92 -4.88
N LEU A 542 12.04 7.75 -5.07
CA LEU A 542 10.62 7.59 -4.81
C LEU A 542 10.43 7.35 -3.33
N LEU A 543 9.73 8.24 -2.65
CA LEU A 543 9.43 8.20 -1.23
C LEU A 543 7.94 7.97 -1.06
N TRP A 544 7.56 6.92 -0.33
CA TRP A 544 6.18 6.67 0.05
C TRP A 544 6.09 6.42 1.55
N ASP A 545 5.48 7.35 2.27
CA ASP A 545 5.07 7.15 3.65
C ASP A 545 3.61 6.69 3.65
N TYR A 546 3.40 5.40 3.94
CA TYR A 546 2.06 4.81 3.90
C TYR A 546 1.19 5.18 5.11
N GLN A 547 1.78 5.68 6.21
CA GLN A 547 1.01 6.15 7.37
C GLN A 547 0.54 7.60 7.15
N GLN A 548 1.41 8.45 6.61
CA GLN A 548 1.07 9.82 6.25
C GLN A 548 0.28 9.92 4.93
N GLN A 549 0.14 8.82 4.19
CA GLN A 549 -0.47 8.77 2.86
C GLN A 549 0.14 9.83 1.94
N GLN A 550 1.46 9.79 1.81
CA GLN A 550 2.20 10.73 0.98
C GLN A 550 3.22 9.99 0.12
N ILE A 551 3.09 10.16 -1.20
CA ILE A 551 4.06 9.68 -2.18
C ILE A 551 4.67 10.86 -2.93
N SER A 552 5.97 10.81 -3.19
CA SER A 552 6.68 11.80 -3.99
C SER A 552 7.89 11.20 -4.69
N GLY A 553 8.29 11.77 -5.81
CA GLY A 553 9.51 11.38 -6.52
C GLY A 553 9.62 12.01 -7.89
N ALA A 554 10.69 11.67 -8.61
CA ALA A 554 10.86 12.12 -9.98
C ALA A 554 11.52 11.05 -10.85
N LEU A 555 11.01 10.92 -12.07
CA LEU A 555 11.43 9.98 -13.09
C LEU A 555 11.96 10.75 -14.30
N SER A 556 12.95 10.18 -14.99
CA SER A 556 13.35 10.55 -16.34
C SER A 556 12.96 9.41 -17.27
N VAL A 557 12.29 9.78 -18.36
CA VAL A 557 11.82 8.89 -19.41
C VAL A 557 12.47 9.29 -20.71
N LYS A 558 13.18 8.35 -21.34
CA LYS A 558 13.86 8.55 -22.62
C LYS A 558 13.34 7.58 -23.66
N THR A 559 13.22 8.02 -24.90
CA THR A 559 12.87 7.16 -26.03
C THR A 559 13.58 7.64 -27.29
N PRO A 560 13.95 6.76 -28.22
CA PRO A 560 14.62 7.18 -29.44
C PRO A 560 13.73 8.05 -30.33
N HIS A 561 12.42 7.82 -30.36
CA HIS A 561 11.47 8.60 -31.15
C HIS A 561 10.01 8.37 -30.75
N ILE A 562 9.18 9.38 -31.00
CA ILE A 562 7.72 9.29 -31.04
C ILE A 562 7.31 9.60 -32.49
N ARG A 563 6.62 8.68 -33.16
CA ARG A 563 6.10 8.87 -34.53
C ARG A 563 4.61 9.08 -34.51
N LEU A 564 4.13 9.94 -35.39
CA LEU A 564 2.73 10.25 -35.57
C LEU A 564 2.29 9.66 -36.90
N ASP A 565 1.10 9.06 -36.96
CA ASP A 565 0.65 8.29 -38.12
C ASP A 565 0.54 9.13 -39.40
N TYR A 566 0.38 10.44 -39.27
CA TYR A 566 0.37 11.36 -40.40
C TYR A 566 1.76 11.60 -41.03
N GLY A 567 2.83 11.16 -40.36
CA GLY A 567 4.23 11.15 -40.85
C GLY A 567 5.20 12.03 -40.05
N GLY A 568 4.72 12.75 -39.03
CA GLY A 568 5.55 13.54 -38.12
C GLY A 568 6.32 12.69 -37.10
N GLN A 569 7.41 13.22 -36.55
CA GLN A 569 8.17 12.55 -35.49
C GLN A 569 8.84 13.52 -34.50
N ILE A 570 8.94 13.11 -33.25
CA ILE A 570 9.78 13.72 -32.22
C ILE A 570 10.99 12.81 -32.05
N LEU A 571 12.20 13.34 -32.24
CA LEU A 571 13.44 12.58 -32.11
C LEU A 571 14.04 12.79 -30.72
N GLN A 572 14.48 11.70 -30.10
CA GLN A 572 15.16 11.70 -28.80
C GLN A 572 14.53 12.60 -27.72
N PRO A 573 13.20 12.51 -27.46
CA PRO A 573 12.60 13.28 -26.38
C PRO A 573 13.17 12.87 -25.02
N ASP A 574 13.55 13.87 -24.24
CA ASP A 574 13.86 13.79 -22.82
C ASP A 574 12.65 14.29 -22.04
N ILE A 575 12.03 13.40 -21.27
CA ILE A 575 10.81 13.66 -20.53
C ILE A 575 11.13 13.53 -19.05
N SER A 576 11.05 14.64 -18.32
CA SER A 576 11.06 14.60 -16.86
C SER A 576 9.64 14.49 -16.34
N VAL A 577 9.41 13.67 -15.30
CA VAL A 577 8.11 13.48 -14.65
C VAL A 577 8.32 13.56 -13.15
N THR A 578 7.81 14.62 -12.51
CA THR A 578 7.69 14.71 -11.06
C THR A 578 6.32 14.21 -10.66
N LEU A 579 6.25 13.40 -9.60
CA LEU A 579 5.01 12.89 -9.04
C LEU A 579 4.86 13.28 -7.57
N ASP A 580 3.63 13.58 -7.18
CA ASP A 580 3.21 13.83 -5.80
C ASP A 580 1.77 13.32 -5.60
N GLY A 581 1.41 12.77 -4.44
CA GLY A 581 0.06 12.23 -4.24
C GLY A 581 -0.11 11.50 -2.91
N LYS A 582 -1.15 10.67 -2.81
CA LYS A 582 -1.41 9.85 -1.60
C LYS A 582 -0.78 8.48 -1.67
N ASP A 583 -0.99 7.80 -2.78
CA ASP A 583 -0.53 6.45 -3.07
C ASP A 583 -0.44 6.23 -4.60
N PHE A 584 -0.21 4.99 -5.04
CA PHE A 584 -0.08 4.66 -6.47
C PHE A 584 -1.40 4.74 -7.28
N SER A 585 -2.54 4.99 -6.64
CA SER A 585 -3.86 5.15 -7.26
C SER A 585 -4.35 6.60 -7.32
N ASP A 586 -3.74 7.51 -6.56
CA ASP A 586 -4.03 8.95 -6.52
C ASP A 586 -2.73 9.76 -6.63
N LEU A 587 -2.39 10.19 -7.86
CA LEU A 587 -1.13 10.85 -8.22
C LEU A 587 -1.37 12.13 -9.03
N ASN A 588 -0.68 13.21 -8.65
CA ASN A 588 -0.42 14.35 -9.51
C ASN A 588 0.92 14.15 -10.22
N LEU A 589 0.95 14.47 -11.51
CA LEU A 589 2.10 14.34 -12.39
C LEU A 589 2.39 15.70 -13.03
N LYS A 590 3.63 16.15 -12.90
CA LYS A 590 4.16 17.34 -13.58
C LYS A 590 5.26 16.86 -14.51
N SER A 591 5.04 16.98 -15.81
CA SER A 591 6.00 16.52 -16.81
C SER A 591 6.49 17.64 -17.71
N GLU A 592 7.75 17.58 -18.11
CA GLU A 592 8.35 18.49 -19.09
C GLU A 592 9.04 17.68 -20.18
N LEU A 593 8.63 17.88 -21.44
CA LEU A 593 9.23 17.27 -22.62
C LEU A 593 10.11 18.28 -23.35
N LYS A 594 11.35 17.88 -23.64
CA LYS A 594 12.29 18.57 -24.53
C LYS A 594 12.85 17.59 -25.55
N ALA A 595 13.03 18.03 -26.78
CA ALA A 595 13.59 17.23 -27.87
C ALA A 595 14.39 18.14 -28.81
N ASP A 596 15.72 18.11 -28.72
CA ASP A 596 16.59 19.06 -29.42
C ASP A 596 16.15 20.52 -29.15
N ARG A 597 15.72 21.28 -30.18
CA ARG A 597 15.21 22.65 -30.05
C ARG A 597 13.72 22.75 -29.70
N LEU A 598 12.98 21.63 -29.74
CA LEU A 598 11.57 21.57 -29.39
C LEU A 598 11.40 21.49 -27.87
N GLY A 599 10.64 22.43 -27.29
CA GLY A 599 10.29 22.44 -25.88
C GLY A 599 10.79 23.67 -25.13
N PRO A 600 10.39 23.83 -23.86
CA PRO A 600 9.68 22.85 -23.05
C PRO A 600 8.19 22.75 -23.40
N ILE A 601 7.69 21.53 -23.57
CA ILE A 601 6.25 21.24 -23.53
C ILE A 601 5.91 20.78 -22.13
N ARG A 602 5.06 21.53 -21.43
CA ARG A 602 4.72 21.26 -20.03
C ARG A 602 3.38 20.56 -19.92
N LEU A 603 3.34 19.50 -19.13
CA LEU A 603 2.17 18.67 -18.89
C LEU A 603 1.87 18.65 -17.39
N PHE A 604 0.63 18.96 -17.02
CA PHE A 604 0.14 18.86 -15.65
C PHE A 604 -1.08 17.94 -15.65
N SER A 605 -1.02 16.83 -14.92
CA SER A 605 -2.12 15.86 -14.92
C SER A 605 -2.33 15.23 -13.55
N SER A 606 -3.55 14.77 -13.28
CA SER A 606 -3.88 13.92 -12.15
C SER A 606 -4.36 12.55 -12.64
N TYR A 607 -3.94 11.51 -11.95
CA TYR A 607 -4.36 10.12 -12.13
C TYR A 607 -5.14 9.69 -10.89
N GLN A 608 -6.43 9.41 -11.08
CA GLN A 608 -7.36 8.97 -10.03
C GLN A 608 -8.33 7.97 -10.63
N ASP A 609 -8.60 6.85 -9.93
CA ASP A 609 -9.59 5.83 -10.32
C ASP A 609 -9.44 5.30 -11.77
N GLY A 610 -8.20 5.14 -12.24
CA GLY A 610 -7.93 4.66 -13.60
C GLY A 610 -8.11 5.72 -14.69
N MET A 611 -8.34 6.98 -14.32
CA MET A 611 -8.54 8.10 -15.23
C MET A 611 -7.39 9.11 -15.12
N LEU A 612 -6.80 9.49 -16.26
CA LEU A 612 -5.75 10.51 -16.34
C LEU A 612 -6.33 11.78 -16.98
N ARG A 613 -6.36 12.88 -16.22
CA ARG A 613 -6.85 14.19 -16.68
C ARG A 613 -5.76 15.23 -16.57
N GLY A 614 -5.67 16.16 -17.52
CA GLY A 614 -4.64 17.18 -17.42
C GLY A 614 -4.68 18.26 -18.48
N ASN A 615 -3.65 19.10 -18.44
CA ASN A 615 -3.42 20.18 -19.38
C ASN A 615 -1.99 20.11 -19.93
N ILE A 616 -1.86 20.31 -21.23
CA ILE A 616 -0.60 20.46 -21.94
C ILE A 616 -0.47 21.94 -22.34
N TYR A 617 0.64 22.56 -21.95
CA TYR A 617 0.97 23.96 -22.22
C TYR A 617 2.17 24.04 -23.13
N TRP A 618 1.99 24.71 -24.26
CA TRP A 618 3.01 24.93 -25.26
C TRP A 618 3.32 26.42 -25.23
N PRO A 619 4.35 26.84 -24.47
CA PRO A 619 4.73 28.24 -24.43
C PRO A 619 5.11 28.72 -25.83
N GLN A 620 5.01 30.04 -26.05
CA GLN A 620 5.36 30.64 -27.33
C GLN A 620 6.79 30.30 -27.72
N GLN A 621 6.93 29.60 -28.85
CA GLN A 621 8.21 29.12 -29.38
C GLN A 621 8.29 29.46 -30.87
N SER A 622 9.52 29.49 -31.40
CA SER A 622 9.73 29.66 -32.84
C SER A 622 9.11 28.49 -33.60
N SER A 623 8.46 28.76 -34.73
CA SER A 623 7.74 27.75 -35.52
C SER A 623 8.66 26.72 -36.17
N ASP A 624 9.91 27.07 -36.48
CA ASP A 624 10.88 26.18 -37.13
C ASP A 624 11.27 24.97 -36.25
N VAL A 625 11.19 25.08 -34.92
CA VAL A 625 11.47 23.96 -34.01
C VAL A 625 10.43 22.84 -34.12
N PHE A 626 9.25 23.12 -34.70
CA PHE A 626 8.20 22.13 -34.94
C PHE A 626 8.35 21.41 -36.27
N GLN A 627 9.38 21.73 -37.08
CA GLN A 627 9.67 21.07 -38.37
C GLN A 627 9.64 19.53 -38.31
N PRO A 628 10.18 18.85 -37.26
CA PRO A 628 10.13 17.39 -37.17
C PRO A 628 8.72 16.81 -37.09
N LEU A 629 7.74 17.59 -36.59
CA LEU A 629 6.35 17.17 -36.54
C LEU A 629 5.69 17.12 -37.92
N PHE A 630 6.29 17.71 -38.96
CA PHE A 630 5.72 17.68 -40.31
C PHE A 630 6.34 16.53 -41.14
N PRO A 631 5.53 15.83 -41.96
CA PRO A 631 6.02 14.73 -42.79
C PRO A 631 7.09 15.21 -43.78
N LYS A 632 8.26 14.55 -43.79
CA LYS A 632 9.34 14.89 -44.73
C LYS A 632 8.91 14.80 -46.20
N ARG A 633 7.99 13.89 -46.53
CA ARG A 633 7.43 13.71 -47.88
C ARG A 633 6.76 14.96 -48.47
N TRP A 634 6.36 15.90 -47.63
CA TRP A 634 5.76 17.15 -48.11
C TRP A 634 6.81 18.12 -48.67
N ASN A 635 8.10 17.91 -48.33
CA ASN A 635 9.19 18.80 -48.74
C ASN A 635 8.95 20.26 -48.31
N TRP A 636 8.22 20.49 -47.22
CA TRP A 636 7.95 21.81 -46.67
C TRP A 636 9.02 22.21 -45.65
N LEU A 637 9.47 23.46 -45.70
CA LEU A 637 10.41 24.05 -44.75
C LEU A 637 9.75 25.20 -43.99
N ILE A 638 9.59 25.06 -42.69
CA ILE A 638 9.11 26.12 -41.79
C ILE A 638 10.28 27.06 -41.52
N GLN A 639 10.14 28.31 -41.95
CA GLN A 639 11.23 29.29 -41.91
C GLN A 639 11.15 30.23 -40.69
N ARG A 640 9.95 30.78 -40.43
CA ARG A 640 9.74 31.83 -39.41
C ARG A 640 8.31 31.80 -38.88
N GLY A 641 8.11 32.45 -37.74
CA GLY A 641 6.83 32.59 -37.05
C GLY A 641 6.88 32.04 -35.63
N THR A 642 5.80 32.18 -34.88
CA THR A 642 5.69 31.64 -33.53
C THR A 642 4.46 30.75 -33.39
N ILE A 643 4.58 29.71 -32.57
CA ILE A 643 3.50 28.78 -32.22
C ILE A 643 3.34 28.78 -30.70
N ARG A 644 2.09 28.88 -30.24
CA ARG A 644 1.71 28.68 -28.84
C ARG A 644 0.40 27.91 -28.76
N GLY A 645 0.16 27.23 -27.65
CA GLY A 645 -1.09 26.51 -27.48
C GLY A 645 -1.31 25.99 -26.08
N GLN A 646 -2.55 25.59 -25.83
CA GLN A 646 -2.96 24.93 -24.61
C GLN A 646 -4.00 23.87 -24.96
N THR A 647 -3.85 22.69 -24.36
CA THR A 647 -4.71 21.54 -24.62
C THR A 647 -5.10 20.91 -23.30
N ALA A 648 -6.39 20.87 -22.98
CA ALA A 648 -6.91 20.00 -21.93
C ALA A 648 -7.11 18.60 -22.50
N PHE A 649 -6.84 17.55 -21.72
CA PHE A 649 -7.06 16.18 -22.14
C PHE A 649 -7.58 15.30 -21.00
N SER A 650 -8.19 14.19 -21.39
CA SER A 650 -8.70 13.14 -20.52
C SER A 650 -8.48 11.80 -21.21
N ILE A 651 -7.93 10.84 -20.49
CA ILE A 651 -7.72 9.47 -20.94
C ILE A 651 -8.44 8.53 -19.97
N THR A 652 -9.34 7.70 -20.50
CA THR A 652 -9.96 6.59 -19.77
C THR A 652 -9.79 5.30 -20.57
N PRO A 653 -9.87 4.11 -19.93
CA PRO A 653 -9.86 2.84 -20.64
C PRO A 653 -10.99 2.70 -21.69
N GLU A 654 -12.15 3.31 -21.44
CA GLU A 654 -13.36 3.17 -22.26
C GLU A 654 -13.41 4.17 -23.43
N SER A 655 -13.10 5.45 -23.15
CA SER A 655 -13.23 6.56 -24.12
C SER A 655 -11.94 6.86 -24.89
N GLY A 656 -10.82 6.26 -24.50
CA GLY A 656 -9.50 6.62 -25.02
C GLY A 656 -9.13 8.09 -24.75
N LEU A 657 -8.31 8.67 -25.63
CA LEU A 657 -7.88 10.07 -25.55
C LEU A 657 -8.97 11.01 -26.07
N VAL A 658 -9.48 11.86 -25.18
CA VAL A 658 -10.27 13.04 -25.54
C VAL A 658 -9.45 14.28 -25.22
N ALA A 659 -9.31 15.19 -26.18
CA ALA A 659 -8.55 16.42 -25.98
C ALA A 659 -9.28 17.63 -26.57
N GLY A 660 -9.02 18.81 -26.03
CA GLY A 660 -9.61 20.05 -26.52
C GLY A 660 -8.76 21.23 -26.13
N GLY A 661 -8.56 22.16 -27.06
CA GLY A 661 -7.57 23.19 -26.88
C GLY A 661 -7.64 24.29 -27.91
N HIS A 662 -6.61 25.11 -27.91
CA HIS A 662 -6.37 26.12 -28.92
C HIS A 662 -4.90 26.13 -29.32
N ILE A 663 -4.63 26.28 -30.60
CA ILE A 663 -3.28 26.49 -31.15
C ILE A 663 -3.31 27.81 -31.92
N ALA A 664 -2.34 28.67 -31.66
CA ALA A 664 -2.19 29.93 -32.35
C ALA A 664 -0.84 29.97 -33.08
N ILE A 665 -0.89 30.33 -34.36
CA ILE A 665 0.28 30.61 -35.19
C ILE A 665 0.28 32.09 -35.52
N GLN A 666 1.43 32.74 -35.32
CA GLN A 666 1.63 34.14 -35.68
C GLN A 666 2.80 34.27 -36.65
N ASN A 667 2.55 35.00 -37.74
CA ASN A 667 3.51 35.32 -38.79
C ASN A 667 4.28 34.08 -39.31
N GLY A 668 3.56 32.97 -39.52
CA GLY A 668 4.14 31.73 -40.02
C GLY A 668 4.60 31.86 -41.47
N SER A 669 5.75 31.25 -41.78
CA SER A 669 6.32 31.21 -43.13
C SER A 669 6.78 29.80 -43.47
N ILE A 670 6.31 29.28 -44.61
CA ILE A 670 6.58 27.92 -45.10
C ILE A 670 7.09 28.03 -46.53
N SER A 671 8.27 27.48 -46.81
CA SER A 671 8.73 27.22 -48.17
C SER A 671 8.20 25.86 -48.63
N LEU A 672 7.64 25.83 -49.82
CA LEU A 672 7.13 24.65 -50.52
C LEU A 672 8.14 24.26 -51.62
N PRO A 673 7.96 23.13 -52.34
CA PRO A 673 8.83 22.79 -53.47
C PRO A 673 8.73 23.73 -54.67
N ASN A 674 7.53 24.29 -54.89
CA ASN A 674 7.16 25.10 -56.04
C ASN A 674 6.56 26.46 -55.62
N GLY A 675 6.84 26.92 -54.41
CA GLY A 675 6.20 28.10 -53.86
C GLY A 675 6.60 28.46 -52.44
N ALA A 676 5.98 29.51 -51.89
CA ALA A 676 6.17 29.90 -50.51
C ALA A 676 4.88 30.51 -49.95
N ILE A 677 4.63 30.25 -48.67
CA ILE A 677 3.53 30.82 -47.91
C ILE A 677 4.15 31.71 -46.83
N SER A 678 3.69 32.95 -46.71
CA SER A 678 4.20 33.87 -45.68
C SER A 678 3.08 34.67 -45.01
N GLY A 679 3.32 35.05 -43.75
CA GLY A 679 2.37 35.81 -42.95
C GLY A 679 1.13 34.99 -42.54
N ILE A 680 1.30 33.68 -42.29
CA ILE A 680 0.22 32.81 -41.80
C ILE A 680 -0.14 33.20 -40.37
N ASN A 681 -1.41 33.55 -40.15
CA ASN A 681 -1.96 33.91 -38.85
C ASN A 681 -3.29 33.22 -38.63
N PHE A 682 -3.39 32.42 -37.58
CA PHE A 682 -4.67 31.85 -37.13
C PHE A 682 -4.64 31.48 -35.65
N SER A 683 -5.82 31.39 -35.04
CA SER A 683 -6.02 30.85 -33.70
C SER A 683 -7.12 29.79 -33.78
N LEU A 684 -6.73 28.52 -33.76
CA LEU A 684 -7.57 27.37 -34.03
C LEU A 684 -7.99 26.68 -32.73
N PRO A 685 -9.21 26.96 -32.21
CA PRO A 685 -9.84 26.09 -31.23
C PRO A 685 -10.18 24.74 -31.88
N TYR A 686 -9.83 23.66 -31.19
CA TYR A 686 -10.07 22.31 -31.66
C TYR A 686 -10.58 21.40 -30.54
N ARG A 687 -11.28 20.33 -30.93
CA ARG A 687 -11.62 19.20 -30.07
C ARG A 687 -11.24 17.92 -30.79
N TYR A 688 -10.51 17.04 -30.12
CA TYR A 688 -10.16 15.71 -30.59
C TYR A 688 -10.96 14.68 -29.79
N GLN A 689 -11.75 13.87 -30.50
CA GLN A 689 -12.52 12.77 -29.94
C GLN A 689 -12.77 11.75 -31.06
N ASP A 690 -12.73 10.45 -30.73
CA ASP A 690 -13.02 9.36 -31.69
C ASP A 690 -12.19 9.47 -32.98
N GLN A 691 -10.91 9.83 -32.85
CA GLN A 691 -9.95 10.02 -33.94
C GLN A 691 -10.26 11.16 -34.92
N HIS A 692 -11.21 12.04 -34.61
CA HIS A 692 -11.53 13.22 -35.42
C HIS A 692 -11.17 14.52 -34.69
N PHE A 693 -10.52 15.43 -35.40
CA PHE A 693 -10.37 16.81 -35.00
C PHE A 693 -11.58 17.61 -35.46
N GLN A 694 -12.40 18.08 -34.53
CA GLN A 694 -13.38 19.12 -34.76
C GLN A 694 -12.70 20.49 -34.68
N LEU A 695 -12.69 21.22 -35.78
CA LEU A 695 -12.10 22.54 -35.96
C LEU A 695 -13.20 23.60 -35.91
N GLY A 696 -12.97 24.71 -35.19
CA GLY A 696 -13.98 25.77 -35.08
C GLY A 696 -15.21 25.35 -34.26
N VAL A 697 -14.98 24.73 -33.10
CA VAL A 697 -15.99 24.06 -32.24
C VAL A 697 -17.21 24.95 -31.94
N LYS A 698 -17.00 26.24 -31.69
CA LYS A 698 -18.09 27.21 -31.41
C LYS A 698 -18.45 28.08 -32.61
N GLN A 699 -17.44 28.46 -33.40
CA GLN A 699 -17.58 29.37 -34.53
C GLN A 699 -16.47 29.09 -35.56
N PRO A 700 -16.68 29.46 -36.84
CA PRO A 700 -15.65 29.37 -37.86
C PRO A 700 -14.38 30.13 -37.48
N VAL A 701 -13.22 29.56 -37.84
CA VAL A 701 -11.91 30.12 -37.52
C VAL A 701 -11.38 30.90 -38.70
N GLU A 702 -11.11 32.18 -38.49
CA GLU A 702 -10.45 33.01 -39.50
C GLU A 702 -8.98 32.61 -39.64
N VAL A 703 -8.57 32.34 -40.88
CA VAL A 703 -7.19 32.07 -41.28
C VAL A 703 -6.78 33.17 -42.25
N LYS A 704 -5.69 33.87 -41.92
CA LYS A 704 -5.10 34.92 -42.78
C LYS A 704 -3.73 34.49 -43.26
N ILE A 705 -3.45 34.72 -44.52
CA ILE A 705 -2.14 34.52 -45.13
C ILE A 705 -1.82 35.77 -45.92
N ALA A 706 -0.71 36.43 -45.59
CA ALA A 706 -0.32 37.67 -46.25
C ALA A 706 0.00 37.45 -47.73
N GLN A 707 0.76 36.39 -48.03
CA GLN A 707 1.12 36.03 -49.38
C GLN A 707 1.28 34.52 -49.54
N LEU A 708 0.74 33.98 -50.62
CA LEU A 708 0.91 32.61 -51.10
C LEU A 708 1.43 32.69 -52.54
N ASP A 709 2.62 32.16 -52.77
CA ASP A 709 3.25 32.09 -54.08
C ASP A 709 3.32 30.61 -54.50
N ASN A 710 2.79 30.28 -55.67
CA ASN A 710 2.83 28.95 -56.28
C ASN A 710 2.81 29.10 -57.82
N GLY A 711 3.67 29.98 -58.33
CA GLY A 711 3.70 30.38 -59.75
C GLY A 711 2.80 31.55 -60.06
N VAL A 712 1.64 31.62 -59.39
CA VAL A 712 0.80 32.82 -59.31
C VAL A 712 0.92 33.39 -57.90
N ARG A 713 1.20 34.69 -57.81
CA ARG A 713 1.26 35.41 -56.54
C ARG A 713 -0.16 35.75 -56.06
N LEU A 714 -0.55 35.16 -54.94
CA LEU A 714 -1.83 35.37 -54.27
C LEU A 714 -1.56 36.19 -53.00
N ASN A 715 -2.22 37.34 -52.86
CA ASN A 715 -2.04 38.25 -51.73
C ASN A 715 -3.32 38.36 -50.90
N ASP A 716 -3.19 38.73 -49.63
CA ASP A 716 -4.32 39.01 -48.71
C ASP A 716 -5.34 37.85 -48.64
N VAL A 717 -4.86 36.60 -48.56
CA VAL A 717 -5.76 35.44 -48.47
C VAL A 717 -6.42 35.42 -47.10
N SER A 718 -7.76 35.40 -47.09
CA SER A 718 -8.58 35.27 -45.89
C SER A 718 -9.64 34.20 -46.11
N LEU A 719 -9.84 33.31 -45.14
CA LEU A 719 -10.89 32.30 -45.17
C LEU A 719 -11.34 31.91 -43.77
N GLN A 720 -12.54 31.35 -43.67
CA GLN A 720 -13.07 30.79 -42.43
C GLN A 720 -13.15 29.27 -42.51
N LEU A 721 -12.60 28.59 -41.50
CA LEU A 721 -12.51 27.13 -41.42
C LEU A 721 -13.41 26.58 -40.30
N GLN A 722 -14.26 25.60 -40.60
CA GLN A 722 -15.08 24.90 -39.61
C GLN A 722 -15.39 23.47 -40.05
N GLY A 723 -15.39 22.50 -39.14
CA GLY A 723 -15.83 21.14 -39.42
C GLY A 723 -14.90 20.09 -38.84
N TYR A 724 -14.69 18.98 -39.55
CA TYR A 724 -13.93 17.84 -39.04
C TYR A 724 -12.75 17.45 -39.93
N TYR A 725 -11.67 16.96 -39.31
CA TYR A 725 -10.53 16.37 -40.00
C TYR A 725 -10.10 15.06 -39.32
N PRO A 726 -9.89 13.94 -40.05
CA PRO A 726 -10.18 13.77 -41.48
C PRO A 726 -11.66 13.99 -41.80
N TYR A 727 -11.95 14.57 -42.97
CA TYR A 727 -13.34 14.84 -43.36
C TYR A 727 -13.99 13.59 -43.96
N SER A 728 -15.31 13.48 -43.83
CA SER A 728 -16.14 12.46 -44.46
C SER A 728 -17.54 13.01 -44.75
N ARG A 729 -18.41 12.22 -45.38
CA ARG A 729 -19.81 12.64 -45.62
C ARG A 729 -20.57 12.91 -44.31
N GLN A 730 -20.28 12.19 -43.24
CA GLN A 730 -20.88 12.41 -41.91
C GLN A 730 -20.20 13.55 -41.15
N TYR A 731 -18.91 13.77 -41.42
CA TYR A 731 -18.06 14.74 -40.73
C TYR A 731 -17.42 15.70 -41.75
N PRO A 732 -18.17 16.63 -42.36
CA PRO A 732 -17.65 17.50 -43.40
C PRO A 732 -16.73 18.59 -42.85
N LEU A 733 -15.83 19.07 -43.69
CA LEU A 733 -15.00 20.26 -43.48
C LEU A 733 -15.47 21.37 -44.41
N SER A 734 -15.79 22.54 -43.86
CA SER A 734 -16.28 23.70 -44.59
C SER A 734 -15.27 24.84 -44.54
N LEU A 735 -14.97 25.37 -45.71
CA LEU A 735 -14.24 26.61 -45.92
C LEU A 735 -15.23 27.65 -46.46
N THR A 736 -15.39 28.77 -45.77
CA THR A 736 -16.34 29.83 -46.14
C THR A 736 -15.64 31.17 -46.24
N GLN A 737 -16.22 32.08 -47.03
CA GLN A 737 -15.72 33.45 -47.17
C GLN A 737 -14.24 33.50 -47.60
N LEU A 738 -13.86 32.65 -48.56
CA LEU A 738 -12.52 32.74 -49.14
C LEU A 738 -12.43 34.01 -49.99
N HIS A 739 -11.52 34.89 -49.63
CA HIS A 739 -11.15 36.09 -50.37
C HIS A 739 -9.65 36.08 -50.59
N LEU A 740 -9.20 36.45 -51.78
CA LEU A 740 -7.78 36.68 -52.07
C LEU A 740 -7.62 37.61 -53.27
N LYS A 741 -6.47 38.28 -53.37
CA LYS A 741 -6.07 39.10 -54.53
C LYS A 741 -5.15 38.30 -55.44
N LEU A 742 -5.43 38.35 -56.75
CA LEU A 742 -4.62 37.71 -57.79
C LEU A 742 -4.76 38.47 -59.10
N LEU A 743 -3.69 38.48 -59.91
CA LEU A 743 -3.72 38.96 -61.31
C LEU A 743 -4.38 40.35 -61.46
N GLY A 744 -3.98 41.31 -60.61
CA GLY A 744 -4.55 42.67 -60.56
C GLY A 744 -6.00 42.81 -60.04
N GLY A 745 -6.69 41.71 -59.76
CA GLY A 745 -8.07 41.66 -59.27
C GLY A 745 -8.24 40.82 -58.01
N GLU A 746 -9.41 40.21 -57.84
CA GLU A 746 -9.74 39.39 -56.66
C GLU A 746 -10.54 38.13 -57.00
N LEU A 747 -10.41 37.10 -56.15
CA LEU A 747 -11.17 35.87 -56.17
C LEU A 747 -11.98 35.74 -54.88
N ASN A 748 -13.27 35.45 -55.06
CA ASN A 748 -14.22 35.19 -53.98
C ASN A 748 -14.83 33.79 -54.11
N VAL A 749 -14.91 33.05 -52.99
CA VAL A 749 -15.65 31.79 -52.89
C VAL A 749 -16.49 31.79 -51.62
N ASP A 750 -17.82 31.80 -51.77
CA ASP A 750 -18.75 31.88 -50.64
C ASP A 750 -18.62 30.67 -49.71
N LYS A 751 -18.59 29.47 -50.30
CA LYS A 751 -18.56 28.19 -49.60
C LYS A 751 -17.90 27.11 -50.44
N PHE A 752 -16.98 26.38 -49.82
CA PHE A 752 -16.33 25.19 -50.35
C PHE A 752 -16.34 24.13 -49.23
N SER A 753 -16.97 22.98 -49.48
CA SER A 753 -17.13 21.92 -48.47
C SER A 753 -16.47 20.64 -48.97
N LEU A 754 -15.79 19.93 -48.07
CA LEU A 754 -15.17 18.64 -48.29
C LEU A 754 -15.88 17.58 -47.43
N PRO A 755 -16.42 16.49 -48.00
CA PRO A 755 -16.51 16.24 -49.44
C PRO A 755 -17.51 17.17 -50.16
N GLN A 756 -17.26 17.45 -51.44
CA GLN A 756 -18.08 18.35 -52.26
C GLN A 756 -19.38 17.67 -52.71
N HIS A 757 -20.53 18.22 -52.30
CA HIS A 757 -21.84 17.77 -52.79
C HIS A 757 -22.34 18.57 -53.99
N ASN A 758 -21.87 19.81 -54.13
CA ASN A 758 -22.21 20.75 -55.18
C ASN A 758 -20.93 21.50 -55.60
N PRO A 759 -20.85 22.03 -56.84
CA PRO A 759 -19.73 22.86 -57.25
C PRO A 759 -19.61 24.10 -56.36
N ALA A 760 -18.37 24.47 -56.02
CA ALA A 760 -18.07 25.77 -55.43
C ALA A 760 -17.87 26.78 -56.57
N TYR A 761 -18.43 27.98 -56.46
CA TYR A 761 -18.30 28.97 -57.52
C TYR A 761 -17.11 29.88 -57.25
N LEU A 762 -16.07 29.78 -58.07
CA LEU A 762 -14.96 30.72 -58.09
C LEU A 762 -15.42 31.97 -58.83
N ARG A 763 -15.56 33.09 -58.11
CA ARG A 763 -15.93 34.39 -58.69
C ARG A 763 -14.69 35.27 -58.77
N LEU A 764 -14.16 35.40 -59.97
CA LEU A 764 -13.05 36.28 -60.26
C LEU A 764 -13.59 37.63 -60.72
N ASN A 765 -13.14 38.71 -60.08
CA ASN A 765 -13.56 40.07 -60.38
C ASN A 765 -12.36 40.90 -60.82
N SER A 766 -12.52 41.68 -61.88
CA SER A 766 -11.57 42.71 -62.31
C SER A 766 -10.15 42.18 -62.56
N ILE A 767 -10.03 40.98 -63.14
CA ILE A 767 -8.75 40.34 -63.45
C ILE A 767 -8.10 41.05 -64.65
N GLU A 768 -6.83 41.45 -64.51
CA GLU A 768 -6.08 42.14 -65.55
C GLU A 768 -5.59 41.16 -66.63
N LEU A 769 -6.04 41.35 -67.87
CA LEU A 769 -5.66 40.49 -69.00
C LEU A 769 -4.16 40.54 -69.30
N ALA A 770 -3.52 41.69 -69.07
CA ALA A 770 -2.08 41.86 -69.26
C ALA A 770 -1.27 40.96 -68.30
N GLU A 771 -1.72 40.82 -67.04
CA GLU A 771 -1.06 39.95 -66.07
C GLU A 771 -1.23 38.47 -66.42
N ILE A 772 -2.39 38.07 -66.97
CA ILE A 772 -2.61 36.71 -67.48
C ILE A 772 -1.63 36.38 -68.62
N LEU A 773 -1.53 37.26 -69.62
CA LEU A 773 -0.64 37.02 -70.76
C LEU A 773 0.83 36.99 -70.40
N GLN A 774 1.25 37.84 -69.45
CA GLN A 774 2.60 37.86 -68.93
C GLN A 774 2.95 36.54 -68.21
N LEU A 775 2.01 35.97 -67.46
CA LEU A 775 2.19 34.67 -66.80
C LEU A 775 2.39 33.55 -67.83
N MET A 776 1.61 33.56 -68.91
CA MET A 776 1.63 32.55 -69.97
C MET A 776 2.80 32.69 -70.96
N GLN A 777 3.56 33.79 -70.88
CA GLN A 777 4.66 34.12 -71.80
C GLN A 777 4.23 34.18 -73.29
N TYR A 778 2.98 34.56 -73.56
CA TYR A 778 2.48 34.73 -74.93
C TYR A 778 2.89 36.09 -75.50
N ASN A 779 4.02 36.15 -76.20
CA ASN A 779 4.55 37.41 -76.76
C ASN A 779 3.91 37.84 -78.10
N GLN A 780 3.05 36.98 -78.69
CA GLN A 780 2.48 37.20 -80.03
C GLN A 780 1.12 37.93 -80.00
N LEU A 781 0.55 38.11 -78.81
CA LEU A 781 -0.77 38.66 -78.56
C LEU A 781 -0.69 39.60 -77.35
N GLU A 782 -1.12 40.84 -77.49
CA GLU A 782 -1.32 41.76 -76.38
C GLU A 782 -2.82 41.91 -76.10
N MET A 783 -3.23 41.76 -74.84
CA MET A 783 -4.59 42.05 -74.40
C MET A 783 -4.54 43.04 -73.24
N ARG A 784 -5.37 44.07 -73.31
CA ARG A 784 -5.55 45.08 -72.26
C ARG A 784 -7.00 45.10 -71.81
N GLY A 785 -7.22 45.57 -70.58
CA GLY A 785 -8.53 45.60 -69.96
C GLY A 785 -8.72 44.49 -68.92
N LYS A 786 -9.92 44.48 -68.34
CA LYS A 786 -10.29 43.60 -67.24
C LYS A 786 -11.38 42.63 -67.64
N VAL A 787 -11.37 41.45 -67.02
CA VAL A 787 -12.43 40.45 -67.16
C VAL A 787 -12.93 39.98 -65.81
N ASN A 788 -14.18 39.53 -65.80
CA ASN A 788 -14.76 38.80 -64.67
C ASN A 788 -14.94 37.34 -65.08
N ALA A 789 -14.98 36.42 -64.12
CA ALA A 789 -15.28 35.03 -64.43
C ALA A 789 -16.05 34.36 -63.29
N LYS A 790 -16.94 33.45 -63.68
CA LYS A 790 -17.65 32.56 -62.76
C LYS A 790 -17.36 31.13 -63.17
N LEU A 791 -16.54 30.45 -62.37
CA LEU A 791 -16.08 29.09 -62.67
C LEU A 791 -16.67 28.11 -61.64
N PRO A 792 -17.60 27.23 -62.03
CA PRO A 792 -18.10 26.16 -61.17
C PRO A 792 -16.99 25.13 -60.97
N PHE A 793 -16.48 25.00 -59.75
CA PHE A 793 -15.33 24.18 -59.39
C PHE A 793 -15.76 22.95 -58.57
N TRP A 794 -15.54 21.76 -59.12
CA TRP A 794 -16.01 20.48 -58.56
C TRP A 794 -14.96 19.37 -58.73
N ILE A 795 -14.12 19.20 -57.73
CA ILE A 795 -13.03 18.21 -57.73
C ILE A 795 -13.57 16.77 -57.63
N GLU A 796 -14.71 16.56 -56.98
CA GLU A 796 -15.31 15.22 -56.82
C GLU A 796 -16.12 14.74 -58.03
N ASN A 797 -16.28 15.57 -59.05
CA ASN A 797 -16.94 15.16 -60.28
C ASN A 797 -16.01 14.29 -61.15
N SER A 798 -16.56 13.27 -61.80
CA SER A 798 -15.76 12.36 -62.65
C SER A 798 -15.36 12.99 -63.99
N ASP A 799 -16.17 13.91 -64.50
CA ASP A 799 -16.09 14.33 -65.90
C ASP A 799 -15.28 15.61 -66.10
N CYS A 800 -15.42 16.58 -65.19
CA CYS A 800 -14.75 17.88 -65.26
C CYS A 800 -14.56 18.51 -63.88
N ILE A 801 -13.44 19.21 -63.70
CA ILE A 801 -13.10 20.03 -62.52
C ILE A 801 -13.76 21.40 -62.62
N ILE A 802 -13.78 21.99 -63.83
CA ILE A 802 -14.57 23.18 -64.15
C ILE A 802 -15.53 22.82 -65.27
N CYS A 803 -16.83 22.95 -65.00
CA CYS A 803 -17.89 22.58 -65.93
C CYS A 803 -18.74 23.82 -66.25
N ASP A 804 -18.82 24.18 -67.53
CA ASP A 804 -19.55 25.34 -68.05
C ASP A 804 -19.17 26.67 -67.36
N GLY A 805 -17.88 26.89 -67.13
CA GLY A 805 -17.35 28.17 -66.66
C GLY A 805 -17.61 29.27 -67.67
N VAL A 806 -17.86 30.49 -67.19
CA VAL A 806 -18.11 31.66 -68.04
C VAL A 806 -17.11 32.76 -67.70
N ILE A 807 -16.47 33.32 -68.73
CA ILE A 807 -15.71 34.57 -68.62
C ILE A 807 -16.58 35.67 -69.22
N GLU A 808 -16.82 36.70 -68.41
CA GLU A 808 -17.64 37.86 -68.74
C GLU A 808 -16.71 39.04 -69.06
N GLN A 809 -17.13 39.84 -70.04
CA GLN A 809 -16.44 41.09 -70.36
C GLN A 809 -16.47 42.04 -69.16
N GLY A 810 -15.29 42.55 -68.77
CA GLY A 810 -15.16 43.68 -67.87
C GLY A 810 -14.95 44.99 -68.65
N ASN A 811 -14.05 45.83 -68.17
CA ASN A 811 -13.84 47.17 -68.74
C ASN A 811 -12.64 47.20 -69.69
N ASP A 812 -12.74 48.05 -70.73
CA ASP A 812 -11.63 48.44 -71.62
C ASP A 812 -10.89 47.27 -72.30
N TRP A 813 -11.63 46.22 -72.67
CA TRP A 813 -11.03 45.05 -73.30
C TRP A 813 -10.60 45.35 -74.75
N ARG A 814 -9.28 45.42 -74.97
CA ARG A 814 -8.64 45.62 -76.28
C ARG A 814 -7.69 44.48 -76.58
N ILE A 815 -7.73 43.97 -77.80
CA ILE A 815 -6.82 42.94 -78.32
C ILE A 815 -5.92 43.58 -79.37
N HIS A 816 -4.61 43.33 -79.29
CA HIS A 816 -3.62 43.75 -80.26
C HIS A 816 -2.81 42.54 -80.74
N LEU A 817 -2.75 42.35 -82.05
CA LEU A 817 -1.98 41.26 -82.67
C LEU A 817 -0.58 41.76 -82.99
N SER A 818 0.46 41.00 -82.64
CA SER A 818 1.84 41.37 -82.96
C SER A 818 2.09 41.41 -84.47
N ASP A 819 3.00 42.30 -84.90
CA ASP A 819 3.48 42.38 -86.29
C ASP A 819 3.98 41.03 -86.83
N GLU A 820 4.57 40.19 -85.98
CA GLU A 820 5.08 38.87 -86.37
C GLU A 820 3.94 37.90 -86.67
N LEU A 821 2.90 37.87 -85.82
CA LEU A 821 1.72 37.04 -86.03
C LEU A 821 0.96 37.49 -87.29
N ILE A 822 0.82 38.80 -87.48
CA ILE A 822 0.25 39.41 -88.68
C ILE A 822 1.01 38.93 -89.92
N ARG A 823 2.34 39.03 -89.95
CA ARG A 823 3.16 38.56 -91.09
C ARG A 823 3.05 37.06 -91.34
N LYS A 824 2.91 36.22 -90.30
CA LYS A 824 2.71 34.76 -90.46
C LYS A 824 1.35 34.43 -91.07
N ILE A 825 0.31 35.17 -90.70
CA ILE A 825 -1.03 35.05 -91.33
C ILE A 825 -0.96 35.48 -92.80
N GLU A 826 -0.24 36.58 -93.09
CA GLU A 826 -0.03 37.08 -94.46
C GLU A 826 0.78 36.15 -95.35
N GLN A 827 1.69 35.33 -94.79
CA GLN A 827 2.47 34.34 -95.53
C GLN A 827 1.67 33.08 -95.90
N GLY A 828 0.59 32.78 -95.18
CA GLY A 828 -0.23 31.58 -95.37
C GLY A 828 -1.44 31.75 -96.29
N GLY A 829 -1.78 32.97 -96.72
CA GLY A 829 -3.00 33.29 -97.47
C GLY A 829 -2.79 34.22 -98.67
N GLY A 830 -3.80 34.29 -99.54
CA GLY A 830 -3.78 35.13 -100.75
C GLY A 830 -4.01 36.62 -100.47
N ILE A 831 -4.37 37.36 -101.53
CA ILE A 831 -4.59 38.82 -101.47
C ILE A 831 -5.71 39.21 -100.48
N THR A 832 -6.69 38.33 -100.24
CA THR A 832 -7.82 38.57 -99.33
C THR A 832 -7.37 38.60 -97.86
N GLU A 833 -6.43 37.72 -97.48
CA GLU A 833 -5.90 37.61 -96.13
C GLU A 833 -5.02 38.81 -95.76
N ARG A 834 -4.29 39.39 -96.72
CA ARG A 834 -3.52 40.65 -96.56
C ARG A 834 -4.38 41.91 -96.37
N ILE A 835 -5.63 41.90 -96.81
CA ILE A 835 -6.58 43.00 -96.57
C ILE A 835 -7.24 42.84 -95.19
N LEU A 836 -7.47 41.60 -94.76
CA LEU A 836 -7.99 41.26 -93.43
C LEU A 836 -6.97 41.55 -92.30
N THR A 837 -5.66 41.41 -92.54
CA THR A 837 -4.62 41.62 -91.53
C THR A 837 -4.47 43.07 -91.08
N ASN A 838 -4.51 44.03 -92.01
CA ASN A 838 -4.52 45.48 -91.69
C ASN A 838 -5.80 45.93 -90.95
N LEU A 839 -6.87 45.14 -91.00
CA LEU A 839 -8.14 45.40 -90.30
C LEU A 839 -8.19 44.78 -88.90
N MET A 840 -7.21 43.97 -88.50
CA MET A 840 -7.23 43.16 -87.28
C MET A 840 -6.09 43.47 -86.29
N GLU A 841 -5.26 44.48 -86.58
CA GLU A 841 -4.11 44.84 -85.73
C GLU A 841 -4.53 45.24 -84.31
N THR A 842 -5.59 46.05 -84.16
CA THR A 842 -6.18 46.40 -82.87
C THR A 842 -7.70 46.24 -82.91
N MET A 843 -8.26 45.64 -81.88
CA MET A 843 -9.68 45.30 -81.76
C MET A 843 -10.20 45.71 -80.38
N ASP A 844 -11.17 46.62 -80.34
CA ASP A 844 -11.90 47.03 -79.14
C ASP A 844 -13.13 46.13 -78.95
N VAL A 845 -13.11 45.28 -77.93
CA VAL A 845 -14.16 44.30 -77.65
C VAL A 845 -15.34 44.99 -76.96
N TYR A 846 -16.55 44.82 -77.48
CA TYR A 846 -17.78 45.39 -76.91
C TYR A 846 -18.82 44.34 -76.49
N ASP A 847 -18.67 43.09 -76.93
CA ASP A 847 -19.47 41.96 -76.47
C ASP A 847 -18.66 40.67 -76.57
N SER A 848 -18.83 39.77 -75.61
CA SER A 848 -18.14 38.47 -75.62
C SER A 848 -18.94 37.40 -74.90
N ASN A 849 -18.87 36.19 -75.42
CA ASN A 849 -19.37 34.99 -74.78
C ASN A 849 -18.26 33.95 -74.78
N ILE A 850 -17.66 33.72 -73.62
CA ILE A 850 -16.55 32.80 -73.47
C ILE A 850 -16.95 31.72 -72.47
N LYS A 851 -16.91 30.47 -72.93
CA LYS A 851 -17.10 29.30 -72.09
C LYS A 851 -15.78 28.58 -71.87
N VAL A 852 -15.57 28.10 -70.64
CA VAL A 852 -14.36 27.38 -70.23
C VAL A 852 -14.75 26.08 -69.53
N ASN A 853 -14.12 24.99 -69.94
CA ASN A 853 -14.17 23.71 -69.25
C ASN A 853 -12.76 23.25 -68.90
N LEU A 854 -12.60 22.62 -67.75
CA LEU A 854 -11.37 21.93 -67.34
C LEU A 854 -11.73 20.48 -67.03
N LEU A 855 -11.26 19.56 -67.86
CA LEU A 855 -11.46 18.12 -67.66
C LEU A 855 -10.54 17.59 -66.54
N THR A 856 -10.84 16.40 -66.04
CA THR A 856 -10.08 15.78 -64.94
C THR A 856 -8.66 15.36 -65.31
N ASP A 857 -8.36 15.23 -66.60
CA ASP A 857 -7.01 14.96 -67.13
C ASP A 857 -6.15 16.24 -67.31
N GLY A 858 -6.69 17.41 -66.97
CA GLY A 858 -6.02 18.70 -67.14
C GLY A 858 -6.33 19.41 -68.46
N THR A 859 -7.04 18.75 -69.40
CA THR A 859 -7.43 19.37 -70.67
C THR A 859 -8.38 20.55 -70.42
N GLY A 860 -7.89 21.76 -70.66
CA GLY A 860 -8.65 22.99 -70.71
C GLY A 860 -9.22 23.23 -72.11
N LEU A 861 -10.52 23.49 -72.19
CA LEU A 861 -11.25 23.82 -73.42
C LEU A 861 -11.86 25.20 -73.24
N MET A 862 -11.52 26.14 -74.12
CA MET A 862 -12.13 27.47 -74.14
C MET A 862 -12.78 27.73 -75.49
N ASN A 863 -14.05 28.12 -75.47
CA ASN A 863 -14.81 28.52 -76.65
C ASN A 863 -15.21 29.98 -76.48
N ALA A 864 -14.61 30.86 -77.27
CA ALA A 864 -14.84 32.31 -77.23
C ALA A 864 -15.54 32.78 -78.50
N LYS A 865 -16.64 33.52 -78.34
CA LYS A 865 -17.30 34.28 -79.39
C LYS A 865 -17.20 35.75 -79.04
N ILE A 866 -16.35 36.48 -79.73
CA ILE A 866 -15.99 37.87 -79.41
C ILE A 866 -16.49 38.77 -80.52
N LYS A 867 -17.18 39.86 -80.15
CA LYS A 867 -17.55 40.95 -81.05
C LYS A 867 -16.72 42.17 -80.70
N ALA A 868 -15.99 42.67 -81.68
CA ALA A 868 -15.08 43.80 -81.49
C ALA A 868 -15.17 44.77 -82.67
N ASN A 869 -14.74 46.01 -82.46
CA ASN A 869 -14.53 46.98 -83.53
C ASN A 869 -13.04 47.12 -83.79
N ASN A 870 -12.62 47.19 -85.05
CA ASN A 870 -11.24 47.57 -85.34
C ASN A 870 -11.00 49.08 -85.21
N ALA A 871 -9.75 49.51 -85.41
CA ALA A 871 -9.36 50.93 -85.40
C ALA A 871 -10.20 51.83 -86.33
N LEU A 872 -10.81 51.26 -87.39
CA LEU A 872 -11.69 51.95 -88.34
C LEU A 872 -13.19 51.85 -88.00
N GLN A 873 -13.54 51.37 -86.80
CA GLN A 873 -14.91 51.17 -86.31
C GLN A 873 -15.76 50.16 -87.11
N ASN A 874 -15.13 49.21 -87.80
CA ASN A 874 -15.84 48.12 -88.46
C ASN A 874 -16.05 46.94 -87.50
N PRO A 875 -17.25 46.32 -87.48
CA PRO A 875 -17.53 45.18 -86.62
C PRO A 875 -16.79 43.92 -87.08
N ILE A 876 -16.17 43.22 -86.14
CA ILE A 876 -15.44 41.96 -86.29
C ILE A 876 -16.10 40.92 -85.37
N PHE A 877 -16.35 39.74 -85.94
CA PHE A 877 -16.87 38.58 -85.21
C PHE A 877 -15.78 37.50 -85.17
N LEU A 878 -15.14 37.34 -84.02
CA LEU A 878 -14.08 36.35 -83.81
C LEU A 878 -14.64 35.14 -83.06
N ASN A 879 -14.59 33.97 -83.70
CA ASN A 879 -14.88 32.69 -83.06
C ASN A 879 -13.55 31.96 -82.82
N TYR A 880 -13.16 31.82 -81.57
CA TYR A 880 -11.89 31.22 -81.16
C TYR A 880 -12.14 29.99 -80.29
N ASN A 881 -11.51 28.87 -80.64
CA ASN A 881 -11.51 27.66 -79.84
C ASN A 881 -10.08 27.35 -79.42
N HIS A 882 -9.86 27.19 -78.13
CA HIS A 882 -8.57 26.88 -77.56
C HIS A 882 -8.64 25.53 -76.85
N LYS A 883 -7.60 24.73 -77.03
CA LYS A 883 -7.38 23.49 -76.28
C LYS A 883 -5.95 23.48 -75.80
N GLU A 884 -5.77 23.38 -74.50
CA GLU A 884 -4.44 23.35 -73.86
C GLU A 884 -4.52 22.53 -72.57
N ASN A 885 -3.43 21.87 -72.18
CA ASN A 885 -3.38 21.19 -70.89
C ASN A 885 -3.00 22.21 -69.81
N ALA A 886 -3.96 22.55 -68.96
CA ALA A 886 -3.77 23.55 -67.91
C ALA A 886 -2.78 23.08 -66.83
N PHE A 887 -2.63 21.77 -66.61
CA PHE A 887 -1.67 21.23 -65.65
C PHE A 887 -0.24 21.34 -66.18
N ASP A 888 0.02 20.93 -67.43
CA ASP A 888 1.34 21.05 -68.06
C ASP A 888 1.80 22.52 -68.12
N LEU A 889 0.86 23.40 -68.43
CA LEU A 889 1.08 24.85 -68.43
C LEU A 889 1.44 25.37 -67.03
N TRP A 890 0.69 24.96 -66.00
CA TRP A 890 0.96 25.34 -64.61
C TRP A 890 2.36 24.88 -64.18
N ASP A 891 2.76 23.67 -64.56
CA ASP A 891 4.09 23.14 -64.30
C ASP A 891 5.18 23.95 -65.05
N SER A 892 4.93 24.34 -66.30
CA SER A 892 5.84 25.18 -67.08
C SER A 892 6.05 26.56 -66.45
N ILE A 893 5.00 27.19 -65.92
CA ILE A 893 5.09 28.50 -65.24
C ILE A 893 5.94 28.39 -63.97
N ASN A 894 5.87 27.24 -63.29
CA ASN A 894 6.54 26.99 -62.02
C ASN A 894 7.98 26.47 -62.14
N PHE A 895 8.46 26.14 -63.34
CA PHE A 895 9.76 25.48 -63.50
C PHE A 895 10.95 26.33 -62.97
N GLY A 896 10.92 27.64 -63.19
CA GLY A 896 11.99 28.54 -62.74
C GLY A 896 12.05 28.72 -61.22
N SER A 897 10.88 28.86 -60.58
CA SER A 897 10.77 28.96 -59.11
C SER A 897 11.12 27.64 -58.44
N GLU A 898 10.70 26.52 -59.02
CA GLU A 898 11.03 25.18 -58.54
C GLU A 898 12.56 24.95 -58.50
N LEU A 899 13.29 25.34 -59.55
CA LEU A 899 14.73 25.15 -59.62
C LEU A 899 15.48 25.93 -58.52
N GLN A 900 15.09 27.19 -58.28
CA GLN A 900 15.66 28.02 -57.22
C GLN A 900 15.36 27.46 -55.83
N GLN A 901 14.12 27.01 -55.59
CA GLN A 901 13.71 26.49 -54.29
C GLN A 901 14.29 25.10 -53.99
N GLN A 902 14.40 24.23 -55.00
CA GLN A 902 15.11 22.96 -54.85
C GLN A 902 16.58 23.17 -54.48
N LEU A 903 17.21 24.23 -55.00
CA LEU A 903 18.58 24.63 -54.63
C LEU A 903 18.66 25.06 -53.16
N GLU A 904 17.79 25.98 -52.71
CA GLU A 904 17.70 26.40 -51.31
C GLU A 904 17.43 25.20 -50.37
N TYR A 905 16.52 24.32 -50.76
CA TYR A 905 16.17 23.11 -50.02
C TYR A 905 17.35 22.14 -49.88
N ARG A 906 18.10 21.88 -50.97
CA ARG A 906 19.30 21.03 -50.94
C ARG A 906 20.41 21.62 -50.07
N LEU A 907 20.56 22.95 -50.05
CA LEU A 907 21.51 23.63 -49.18
C LEU A 907 21.12 23.49 -47.71
N TYR A 908 19.83 23.67 -47.39
CA TYR A 908 19.32 23.47 -46.03
C TYR A 908 19.46 22.02 -45.55
N GLN A 909 19.16 21.04 -46.42
CA GLN A 909 19.35 19.62 -46.10
C GLN A 909 20.81 19.26 -45.78
N LYS A 910 21.78 19.83 -46.51
CA LYS A 910 23.20 19.61 -46.24
C LYS A 910 23.62 20.15 -44.87
N GLN A 911 23.19 21.37 -44.51
CA GLN A 911 23.46 21.93 -43.17
C GLN A 911 22.83 21.09 -42.05
N ASN A 912 21.61 20.59 -42.24
CA ASN A 912 20.98 19.71 -41.24
C ASN A 912 21.65 18.34 -41.14
N GLN A 913 22.19 17.80 -42.23
CA GLN A 913 22.96 16.54 -42.20
C GLN A 913 24.33 16.72 -41.51
N GLU A 914 24.99 17.86 -41.69
CA GLU A 914 26.25 18.18 -40.99
C GLU A 914 26.03 18.32 -39.48
N ASN A 915 24.89 18.89 -39.05
CA ASN A 915 24.52 18.99 -37.63
C ASN A 915 24.00 17.67 -37.01
N GLN A 916 23.55 16.70 -37.82
CA GLN A 916 23.13 15.38 -37.34
C GLN A 916 24.29 14.38 -37.20
N ASN A 917 25.44 14.67 -37.83
CA ASN A 917 26.66 13.84 -37.78
C ASN A 917 27.72 14.36 -36.80
N GLN A 918 27.42 15.43 -36.06
CA GLN A 918 28.14 15.88 -34.86
C GLN A 918 27.39 15.43 -33.61
#